data_AF-A0A9D4RY00-F1
#
_entry.id   AF-A0A9D4RY00-F1
#
_cell.length_a   1.000
_cell.length_b   1.000
_cell.length_c   1.000
_cell.angle_alpha   90.00
_cell.angle_beta   90.00
_cell.angle_gamma   90.00
#
_symmetry.space_group_name_H-M   'P 1'
#
loop_
_entity.id
_entity.type
_entity.pdbx_description
1 polymer ?
#
loop_
_entity_poly.entity_id
_entity_poly.type
_entity_poly.pdbx_seq_one_letter_code
_entity_poly.pdbx_strand_id
1 'polypeptide(L)'
;MAATQGYPKWLLDSKENISGSKEWGTFLHELHDAIQQQLTESHVQYFSDLSEAEKELFMQRATKAIENGSAYNNLYKKCSVLLDQNLNEEVSRQLLEEHPIGTKSDLVIDFAEDGALSLLTKWPDMKSKLCFCLNQPLPFKVRQLAWRLYLTNTKVRKQYIDLLNSDPRKAISQYDYEIDQKCAQLLNSEKTFSDLRGSQGVFFAMKAVLSYFHATMRTKQRLRDVDHMLVFPFVMVSAPNIPRKDPPTSRTVALLVEEFLTFQESRPGFVIDSGSETHEEEMRGFVDKVARLLQKYFPETPKLIAEKYVPSKDKIVATEAGSFAVLKDGLTILIRPLIRAMFVGYLRMETLLYVWDQYMIGLDTPGFNVEWLAIVTAIILGLLKDKFKECTTSVQLESMLKNEGPKLTIAQFQYEVKKHHYQDLWTMLQKDTKSAMPVLDPTQAMHPAWRHWFNDMIPPYTQPADRRTAREEREAERERLGQKLRDQAAANRERDQHARRKDEAELMRLTALERQRMEQEKALLEDQVMEERRKREEAERRFNEEIEKLRQEMALMQLRQPSRPPSVYSISSYISRILVPPPPTAASRLTMAPPPPVSAQRTPTPAATPTELFNEAMKCLIQKVAKTQNAIAHAEGADKANLDKKTEGFLHQNIRDIKQAQIELFGKKLEPGEFDRMEPEEQQDKSDKMMQLIQRWREERRAKEIGGK
;
A
#
# COMPACT_ATOMS: atom_id res chain seq x y z
N MET A 1 1.01 -22.32 40.18
CA MET A 1 1.91 -22.59 39.05
C MET A 1 1.98 -21.33 38.21
N ALA A 2 3.18 -20.77 38.08
CA ALA A 2 3.39 -19.41 37.56
C ALA A 2 3.01 -19.32 36.07
N ALA A 3 2.19 -18.32 35.73
CA ALA A 3 1.77 -18.02 34.36
C ALA A 3 2.96 -17.54 33.53
N THR A 4 3.55 -18.44 32.75
CA THR A 4 4.48 -18.08 31.68
C THR A 4 3.69 -17.59 30.47
N GLN A 5 3.74 -16.26 30.24
CA GLN A 5 3.30 -15.52 29.04
C GLN A 5 1.77 -15.48 28.80
N GLY A 6 1.23 -14.30 28.46
CA GLY A 6 -0.20 -14.02 28.27
C GLY A 6 -0.86 -14.66 27.04
N TYR A 7 -0.52 -15.92 26.71
CA TYR A 7 -1.18 -16.75 25.69
C TYR A 7 -1.88 -17.94 26.34
N PRO A 8 -3.01 -18.40 25.78
CA PRO A 8 -3.59 -19.68 26.16
C PRO A 8 -2.61 -20.84 25.94
N LYS A 9 -2.65 -21.83 26.84
CA LYS A 9 -1.75 -23.00 26.79
C LYS A 9 -1.83 -23.74 25.45
N TRP A 10 -3.04 -24.02 24.96
CA TRP A 10 -3.27 -24.73 23.69
C TRP A 10 -2.59 -24.03 22.50
N LEU A 11 -2.46 -22.70 22.53
CA LEU A 11 -1.83 -21.92 21.48
C LEU A 11 -0.29 -22.01 21.56
N LEU A 12 0.26 -22.06 22.77
CA LEU A 12 1.70 -22.32 22.99
C LEU A 12 2.07 -23.73 22.53
N ASP A 13 1.26 -24.72 22.90
CA ASP A 13 1.43 -26.11 22.48
C ASP A 13 1.34 -26.22 20.94
N SER A 14 0.44 -25.46 20.31
CA SER A 14 0.34 -25.38 18.85
C SER A 14 1.58 -24.79 18.21
N LYS A 15 2.11 -23.69 18.76
CA LYS A 15 3.34 -23.08 18.28
C LYS A 15 4.52 -24.05 18.36
N GLU A 16 4.66 -24.78 19.47
CA GLU A 16 5.73 -25.76 19.66
C GLU A 16 5.62 -26.90 18.65
N ASN A 17 4.43 -27.50 18.53
CA ASN A 17 4.17 -28.59 17.58
C ASN A 17 4.36 -28.18 16.12
N ILE A 18 3.97 -26.96 15.75
CA ILE A 18 4.21 -26.41 14.41
C ILE A 18 5.72 -26.20 14.20
N SER A 19 6.42 -25.60 15.15
CA SER A 19 7.85 -25.30 15.04
C SER A 19 8.70 -26.58 14.96
N GLY A 20 8.27 -27.67 15.60
CA GLY A 20 8.89 -28.99 15.51
C GLY A 20 8.49 -29.81 14.27
N SER A 21 7.57 -29.31 13.43
CA SER A 21 7.08 -30.05 12.26
C SER A 21 8.07 -30.03 11.09
N LYS A 22 8.03 -31.07 10.26
CA LYS A 22 8.86 -31.13 9.04
C LYS A 22 8.42 -30.05 8.05
N GLU A 23 7.12 -29.78 7.98
CA GLU A 23 6.50 -28.78 7.12
C GLU A 23 7.02 -27.37 7.41
N TRP A 24 7.22 -27.03 8.70
CA TRP A 24 7.84 -25.77 9.10
C TRP A 24 9.29 -25.66 8.63
N GLY A 25 10.07 -26.73 8.78
CA GLY A 25 11.45 -26.79 8.27
C GLY A 25 11.53 -26.62 6.75
N THR A 26 10.64 -27.28 6.00
CA THR A 26 10.55 -27.13 4.53
C THR A 26 10.16 -25.72 4.13
N PHE A 27 9.15 -25.14 4.80
CA PHE A 27 8.74 -23.76 4.54
C PHE A 27 9.86 -22.76 4.82
N LEU A 28 10.57 -22.90 5.95
CA LEU A 28 11.71 -22.03 6.27
C LEU A 28 12.82 -22.12 5.22
N HIS A 29 13.09 -23.32 4.70
CA HIS A 29 14.09 -23.50 3.66
C HIS A 29 13.70 -22.77 2.36
N GLU A 30 12.45 -22.93 1.88
CA GLU A 30 11.96 -22.21 0.70
C GLU A 30 11.90 -20.69 0.92
N LEU A 31 11.53 -20.25 2.13
CA LEU A 31 11.53 -18.83 2.50
C LEU A 31 12.94 -18.25 2.47
N HIS A 32 13.93 -18.95 3.04
CA HIS A 32 15.33 -18.53 2.98
C HIS A 32 15.84 -18.46 1.54
N ASP A 33 15.48 -19.43 0.70
CA ASP A 33 15.84 -19.42 -0.72
C ASP A 33 15.19 -18.27 -1.49
N ALA A 34 13.95 -17.92 -1.16
CA ALA A 34 13.24 -16.78 -1.75
C ALA A 34 13.84 -15.45 -1.29
N ILE A 35 14.25 -15.32 -0.03
CA ILE A 35 14.98 -14.13 0.48
C ILE A 35 16.34 -14.02 -0.22
N GLN A 36 17.09 -15.11 -0.33
CA GLN A 36 18.37 -15.15 -1.04
C GLN A 36 18.23 -14.78 -2.52
N GLN A 37 17.15 -15.23 -3.16
CA GLN A 37 16.82 -14.81 -4.52
C GLN A 37 16.66 -13.30 -4.60
N GLN A 38 15.85 -12.72 -3.71
CA GLN A 38 15.59 -11.28 -3.69
C GLN A 38 16.85 -10.48 -3.37
N LEU A 39 17.71 -10.94 -2.44
CA LEU A 39 18.99 -10.31 -2.14
C LEU A 39 19.90 -10.31 -3.38
N THR A 40 19.97 -11.44 -4.10
CA THR A 40 20.75 -11.57 -5.33
C THR A 40 20.24 -10.66 -6.44
N GLU A 41 18.92 -10.65 -6.68
CA GLU A 41 18.27 -9.79 -7.68
C GLU A 41 18.40 -8.29 -7.34
N SER A 42 18.51 -7.99 -6.05
CA SER A 42 18.63 -6.63 -5.51
C SER A 42 20.06 -6.15 -5.34
N HIS A 43 21.06 -6.98 -5.66
CA HIS A 43 22.48 -6.71 -5.45
C HIS A 43 22.86 -6.39 -3.99
N VAL A 44 22.16 -6.98 -3.03
CA VAL A 44 22.47 -6.89 -1.60
C VAL A 44 23.25 -8.13 -1.18
N GLN A 45 24.42 -7.95 -0.56
CA GLN A 45 25.30 -9.07 -0.21
C GLN A 45 24.81 -9.85 1.01
N TYR A 46 24.41 -9.17 2.08
CA TYR A 46 23.94 -9.81 3.30
C TYR A 46 22.62 -9.23 3.79
N PHE A 47 21.74 -10.09 4.31
CA PHE A 47 20.49 -9.67 4.94
C PHE A 47 20.71 -8.76 6.17
N SER A 48 21.87 -8.88 6.83
CA SER A 48 22.27 -8.03 7.95
C SER A 48 22.48 -6.57 7.55
N ASP A 49 22.74 -6.30 6.28
CA ASP A 49 23.04 -4.96 5.76
C ASP A 49 21.76 -4.12 5.58
N LEU A 50 20.59 -4.76 5.68
CA LEU A 50 19.28 -4.13 5.60
C LEU A 50 18.89 -3.51 6.94
N SER A 51 18.19 -2.38 6.91
CA SER A 51 17.46 -1.84 8.07
C SER A 51 16.32 -2.78 8.47
N GLU A 52 15.80 -2.65 9.69
CA GLU A 52 14.71 -3.50 10.18
C GLU A 52 13.43 -3.43 9.31
N ALA A 53 13.11 -2.23 8.80
CA ALA A 53 11.97 -2.05 7.89
C ALA A 53 12.21 -2.74 6.52
N GLU A 54 13.45 -2.73 6.02
CA GLU A 54 13.81 -3.41 4.78
C GLU A 54 13.84 -4.93 4.96
N LYS A 55 14.34 -5.43 6.10
CA LYS A 55 14.26 -6.84 6.46
C LYS A 55 12.82 -7.33 6.47
N GLU A 56 11.93 -6.57 7.10
CA GLU A 56 10.50 -6.88 7.13
C GLU A 56 9.90 -6.92 5.71
N LEU A 57 10.22 -5.92 4.88
CA LEU A 57 9.76 -5.88 3.49
C LEU A 57 10.24 -7.09 2.66
N PHE A 58 11.51 -7.47 2.79
CA PHE A 58 12.07 -8.65 2.11
C PHE A 58 11.39 -9.95 2.59
N MET A 59 11.17 -10.09 3.90
CA MET A 59 10.44 -11.21 4.47
C MET A 59 9.01 -11.31 3.95
N GLN A 60 8.28 -10.18 3.90
CA GLN A 60 6.91 -10.13 3.38
C GLN A 60 6.85 -10.47 1.89
N ARG A 61 7.76 -9.91 1.08
CA ARG A 61 7.84 -10.23 -0.37
C ARG A 61 8.18 -11.68 -0.61
N ALA A 62 9.15 -12.23 0.11
CA ALA A 62 9.54 -13.63 -0.01
C ALA A 62 8.39 -14.56 0.37
N THR A 63 7.69 -14.25 1.46
CA THR A 63 6.49 -14.98 1.90
C THR A 63 5.40 -14.93 0.84
N LYS A 64 5.16 -13.78 0.22
CA LYS A 64 4.17 -13.59 -0.86
C LYS A 64 4.59 -14.29 -2.17
N ALA A 65 5.89 -14.40 -2.45
CA ALA A 65 6.40 -15.11 -3.62
C ALA A 65 6.23 -16.63 -3.54
N ILE A 66 6.27 -17.18 -2.32
CA ILE A 66 6.00 -18.61 -2.05
C ILE A 66 4.54 -18.87 -1.64
N GLU A 67 3.72 -17.82 -1.54
CA GLU A 67 2.30 -17.92 -1.24
C GLU A 67 1.61 -18.76 -2.32
N ASN A 68 0.80 -19.74 -1.90
CA ASN A 68 0.21 -20.79 -2.74
C ASN A 68 1.17 -21.86 -3.27
N GLY A 69 2.47 -21.80 -2.92
CA GLY A 69 3.42 -22.88 -3.15
C GLY A 69 3.10 -24.15 -2.34
N SER A 70 3.71 -25.27 -2.71
CA SER A 70 3.43 -26.56 -2.07
C SER A 70 3.84 -26.58 -0.59
N ALA A 71 5.01 -26.04 -0.24
CA ALA A 71 5.46 -25.94 1.16
C ALA A 71 4.57 -25.03 1.99
N TYR A 72 4.18 -23.86 1.46
CA TYR A 72 3.25 -22.95 2.11
C TYR A 72 1.90 -23.63 2.40
N ASN A 73 1.31 -24.29 1.39
CA ASN A 73 0.02 -24.97 1.54
C ASN A 73 0.09 -26.15 2.52
N ASN A 74 1.20 -26.90 2.52
CA ASN A 74 1.42 -28.01 3.45
C ASN A 74 1.57 -27.51 4.89
N LEU A 75 2.36 -26.45 5.10
CA LEU A 75 2.48 -25.82 6.41
C LEU A 75 1.12 -25.26 6.86
N TYR A 76 0.40 -24.55 6.01
CA TYR A 76 -0.92 -24.00 6.33
C TYR A 76 -1.90 -25.09 6.79
N LYS A 77 -1.98 -26.20 6.04
CA LYS A 77 -2.79 -27.37 6.42
C LYS A 77 -2.34 -27.95 7.76
N LYS A 78 -1.03 -28.08 7.99
CA LYS A 78 -0.47 -28.59 9.23
C LYS A 78 -0.81 -27.69 10.42
N CYS A 79 -0.68 -26.38 10.26
CA CYS A 79 -1.09 -25.38 11.25
C CYS A 79 -2.57 -25.50 11.59
N SER A 80 -3.45 -25.59 10.58
CA SER A 80 -4.90 -25.74 10.78
C SER A 80 -5.22 -26.98 11.62
N VAL A 81 -4.65 -28.14 11.26
CA VAL A 81 -4.90 -29.39 11.98
C VAL A 81 -4.41 -29.33 13.42
N LEU A 82 -3.20 -28.80 13.65
CA LEU A 82 -2.63 -28.71 15.00
C LEU A 82 -3.37 -27.71 15.89
N LEU A 83 -3.81 -26.58 15.34
CA LEU A 83 -4.63 -25.62 16.07
C LEU A 83 -5.98 -26.24 16.46
N ASP A 84 -6.67 -26.89 15.53
CA ASP A 84 -7.95 -27.56 15.80
C ASP A 84 -7.80 -28.68 16.83
N GLN A 85 -6.74 -29.49 16.72
CA GLN A 85 -6.47 -30.57 17.65
C GLN A 85 -6.23 -30.05 19.07
N ASN A 86 -5.27 -29.13 19.23
CA ASN A 86 -4.88 -28.63 20.55
C ASN A 86 -6.02 -27.82 21.21
N LEU A 87 -6.80 -27.07 20.42
CA LEU A 87 -8.00 -26.41 20.92
C LEU A 87 -9.05 -27.42 21.41
N ASN A 88 -9.30 -28.49 20.65
CA ASN A 88 -10.23 -29.55 21.06
C ASN A 88 -9.74 -30.32 22.29
N GLU A 89 -8.44 -30.54 22.44
CA GLU A 89 -7.86 -31.18 23.63
C GLU A 89 -8.09 -30.33 24.88
N GLU A 90 -7.92 -29.02 24.77
CA GLU A 90 -8.18 -28.06 25.85
C GLU A 90 -9.67 -28.02 26.23
N VAL A 91 -10.57 -27.96 25.23
CA VAL A 91 -12.02 -28.05 25.45
C VAL A 91 -12.40 -29.37 26.11
N SER A 92 -11.82 -30.48 25.65
CA SER A 92 -12.10 -31.81 26.20
C SER A 92 -11.63 -31.92 27.66
N ARG A 93 -10.50 -31.28 27.99
CA ARG A 93 -10.00 -31.21 29.37
C ARG A 93 -10.98 -30.47 30.28
N GLN A 94 -11.52 -29.33 29.85
CA GLN A 94 -12.48 -28.57 30.65
C GLN A 94 -13.84 -29.29 30.79
N LEU A 95 -14.27 -30.04 29.77
CA LEU A 95 -15.48 -30.86 29.84
C LEU A 95 -15.37 -32.02 30.85
N LEU A 96 -14.16 -32.42 31.24
CA LEU A 96 -13.90 -33.46 32.23
C LEU A 96 -13.84 -32.93 33.67
N GLU A 97 -13.95 -31.61 33.89
CA GLU A 97 -14.02 -31.01 35.22
C GLU A 97 -15.37 -31.34 35.89
N GLU A 98 -15.43 -31.39 37.24
CA GLU A 98 -16.61 -31.87 37.98
C GLU A 98 -17.89 -31.06 37.68
N HIS A 99 -17.75 -29.82 37.20
CA HIS A 99 -18.85 -28.92 36.83
C HIS A 99 -18.50 -28.11 35.57
N PRO A 100 -18.63 -28.67 34.35
CA PRO A 100 -18.29 -27.95 33.14
C PRO A 100 -19.28 -26.80 32.93
N ILE A 101 -18.76 -25.60 32.71
CA ILE A 101 -19.56 -24.40 32.42
C ILE A 101 -19.67 -24.29 30.90
N GLY A 102 -20.84 -24.61 30.34
CA GLY A 102 -21.15 -24.42 28.92
C GLY A 102 -21.11 -25.70 28.07
N THR A 103 -21.58 -25.60 26.84
CA THR A 103 -21.52 -26.69 25.86
C THR A 103 -20.14 -26.77 25.20
N LYS A 104 -19.82 -27.90 24.56
CA LYS A 104 -18.60 -28.03 23.76
C LYS A 104 -18.42 -26.88 22.77
N SER A 105 -19.49 -26.45 22.12
CA SER A 105 -19.47 -25.35 21.15
C SER A 105 -19.17 -24.01 21.79
N ASP A 106 -19.73 -23.73 22.98
CA ASP A 106 -19.46 -22.50 23.72
C ASP A 106 -17.98 -22.43 24.12
N LEU A 107 -17.44 -23.53 24.65
CA LEU A 107 -16.04 -23.60 25.05
C LEU A 107 -15.06 -23.43 23.87
N VAL A 108 -15.37 -24.00 22.70
CA VAL A 108 -14.57 -23.78 21.49
C VAL A 108 -14.53 -22.29 21.13
N ILE A 109 -15.66 -21.60 21.19
CA ILE A 109 -15.74 -20.16 20.89
C ILE A 109 -14.97 -19.35 21.92
N ASP A 110 -15.12 -19.64 23.21
CA ASP A 110 -14.46 -18.91 24.29
C ASP A 110 -12.93 -19.05 24.22
N PHE A 111 -12.41 -20.27 24.04
CA PHE A 111 -10.97 -20.49 23.90
C PHE A 111 -10.40 -19.94 22.59
N ALA A 112 -11.16 -19.96 21.50
CA ALA A 112 -10.77 -19.35 20.24
C ALA A 112 -10.77 -17.81 20.35
N GLU A 113 -11.74 -17.22 21.05
CA GLU A 113 -11.77 -15.79 21.39
C GLU A 113 -10.54 -15.40 22.20
N ASP A 114 -10.24 -16.10 23.29
CA ASP A 114 -9.06 -15.81 24.13
C ASP A 114 -7.74 -15.97 23.33
N GLY A 115 -7.68 -16.96 22.44
CA GLY A 115 -6.60 -17.13 21.47
C GLY A 115 -6.46 -15.91 20.56
N ALA A 116 -7.52 -15.53 19.85
CA ALA A 116 -7.54 -14.39 18.95
C ALA A 116 -7.19 -13.07 19.66
N LEU A 117 -7.72 -12.84 20.88
CA LEU A 117 -7.40 -11.69 21.70
C LEU A 117 -5.91 -11.62 22.03
N SER A 118 -5.31 -12.74 22.45
CA SER A 118 -3.89 -12.79 22.81
C SER A 118 -2.99 -12.52 21.59
N LEU A 119 -3.37 -13.02 20.41
CA LEU A 119 -2.69 -12.77 19.14
C LEU A 119 -2.79 -11.28 18.75
N LEU A 120 -4.01 -10.74 18.69
CA LEU A 120 -4.27 -9.36 18.25
C LEU A 120 -3.74 -8.31 19.23
N THR A 121 -3.69 -8.63 20.53
CA THR A 121 -3.07 -7.75 21.54
C THR A 121 -1.56 -7.65 21.33
N LYS A 122 -0.91 -8.75 20.95
CA LYS A 122 0.54 -8.76 20.70
C LYS A 122 0.91 -8.22 19.31
N TRP A 123 0.08 -8.51 18.32
CA TRP A 123 0.28 -8.12 16.92
C TRP A 123 -0.91 -7.28 16.43
N PRO A 124 -1.01 -6.01 16.89
CA PRO A 124 -2.14 -5.13 16.54
C PRO A 124 -2.26 -4.89 15.03
N ASP A 125 -1.16 -4.95 14.28
CA ASP A 125 -1.14 -4.76 12.82
C ASP A 125 -1.88 -5.88 12.08
N MET A 126 -2.13 -7.01 12.74
CA MET A 126 -2.97 -8.09 12.21
C MET A 126 -4.47 -7.76 12.27
N LYS A 127 -4.88 -6.56 12.74
CA LYS A 127 -6.29 -6.13 12.72
C LYS A 127 -6.94 -6.28 11.34
N SER A 128 -6.18 -6.11 10.26
CA SER A 128 -6.65 -6.33 8.88
C SER A 128 -7.22 -7.73 8.63
N LYS A 129 -6.79 -8.74 9.39
CA LYS A 129 -7.32 -10.12 9.32
C LYS A 129 -8.72 -10.24 9.90
N LEU A 130 -9.22 -9.26 10.66
CA LEU A 130 -10.62 -9.24 11.10
C LEU A 130 -11.61 -9.14 9.93
N CYS A 131 -11.13 -8.85 8.70
CA CYS A 131 -11.95 -8.97 7.50
C CYS A 131 -12.57 -10.36 7.33
N PHE A 132 -11.96 -11.44 7.86
CA PHE A 132 -12.56 -12.79 7.88
C PHE A 132 -13.89 -12.86 8.64
N CYS A 133 -14.16 -11.90 9.53
CA CYS A 133 -15.43 -11.75 10.22
C CYS A 133 -16.46 -10.93 9.41
N LEU A 134 -16.21 -10.68 8.11
CA LEU A 134 -17.18 -10.03 7.24
C LEU A 134 -18.52 -10.77 7.30
N ASN A 135 -19.60 -10.01 7.49
CA ASN A 135 -20.95 -10.51 7.60
C ASN A 135 -21.15 -11.47 8.80
N GLN A 136 -20.30 -11.41 9.82
CA GLN A 136 -20.42 -12.16 11.07
C GLN A 136 -20.45 -11.22 12.29
N PRO A 137 -21.32 -11.45 13.29
CA PRO A 137 -21.27 -10.69 14.53
C PRO A 137 -19.97 -11.01 15.29
N LEU A 138 -19.31 -9.98 15.82
CA LEU A 138 -18.12 -10.21 16.64
C LEU A 138 -18.53 -10.68 18.05
N PRO A 139 -17.84 -11.68 18.62
CA PRO A 139 -17.92 -11.97 20.04
C PRO A 139 -17.58 -10.73 20.87
N PHE A 140 -18.10 -10.64 22.10
CA PHE A 140 -18.05 -9.41 22.88
C PHE A 140 -16.62 -8.92 23.15
N LYS A 141 -15.70 -9.78 23.60
CA LYS A 141 -14.33 -9.33 23.93
C LYS A 141 -13.58 -9.01 22.63
N VAL A 142 -13.77 -9.81 21.57
CA VAL A 142 -13.19 -9.53 20.24
C VAL A 142 -13.67 -8.17 19.72
N ARG A 143 -14.96 -7.85 19.85
CA ARG A 143 -15.54 -6.55 19.46
C ARG A 143 -14.82 -5.40 20.14
N GLN A 144 -14.69 -5.47 21.47
CA GLN A 144 -14.02 -4.42 22.24
C GLN A 144 -12.57 -4.22 21.78
N LEU A 145 -11.83 -5.30 21.55
CA LEU A 145 -10.46 -5.21 21.05
C LEU A 145 -10.42 -4.67 19.61
N ALA A 146 -11.28 -5.16 18.73
CA ALA A 146 -11.35 -4.75 17.32
C ALA A 146 -11.64 -3.25 17.19
N TRP A 147 -12.67 -2.76 17.87
CA TRP A 147 -13.01 -1.34 17.84
C TRP A 147 -11.86 -0.49 18.35
N ARG A 148 -11.21 -0.90 19.44
CA ARG A 148 -10.00 -0.23 19.94
C ARG A 148 -8.87 -0.21 18.91
N LEU A 149 -8.61 -1.32 18.22
CA LEU A 149 -7.55 -1.41 17.21
C LEU A 149 -7.81 -0.52 15.99
N TYR A 150 -9.05 -0.42 15.54
CA TYR A 150 -9.43 0.45 14.41
C TYR A 150 -9.57 1.92 14.79
N LEU A 151 -9.87 2.24 16.06
CA LEU A 151 -10.09 3.60 16.55
C LEU A 151 -8.96 4.11 17.46
N THR A 152 -7.82 3.42 17.51
CA THR A 152 -6.66 3.89 18.27
C THR A 152 -6.17 5.22 17.68
N ASN A 153 -6.07 6.24 18.52
CA ASN A 153 -5.54 7.55 18.21
C ASN A 153 -4.85 8.14 19.45
N THR A 154 -3.56 7.79 19.60
CA THR A 154 -2.84 8.13 20.82
C THR A 154 -2.68 9.64 21.03
N LYS A 155 -2.73 10.46 19.97
CA LYS A 155 -2.73 11.92 20.06
C LYS A 155 -3.97 12.46 20.74
N VAL A 156 -5.16 11.99 20.37
CA VAL A 156 -6.42 12.40 21.03
C VAL A 156 -6.37 12.06 22.52
N ARG A 157 -5.94 10.83 22.83
CA ARG A 157 -5.78 10.39 24.22
C ARG A 157 -4.77 11.22 24.98
N LYS A 158 -3.60 11.49 24.38
CA LYS A 158 -2.55 12.32 24.99
C LYS A 158 -3.05 13.74 25.27
N GLN A 159 -3.73 14.37 24.32
CA GLN A 159 -4.31 15.70 24.49
C GLN A 159 -5.31 15.75 25.64
N TYR A 160 -6.17 14.75 25.75
CA TYR A 160 -7.12 14.64 26.86
C TYR A 160 -6.40 14.52 28.21
N ILE A 161 -5.40 13.65 28.32
CA ILE A 161 -4.65 13.44 29.57
C ILE A 161 -3.83 14.68 29.93
N ASP A 162 -3.16 15.30 28.96
CA ASP A 162 -2.38 16.52 29.17
C ASP A 162 -3.29 17.66 29.64
N LEU A 163 -4.53 17.74 29.12
CA LEU A 163 -5.53 18.70 29.58
C LEU A 163 -5.98 18.42 31.03
N LEU A 164 -6.27 17.16 31.35
CA LEU A 164 -6.57 16.76 32.73
C LEU A 164 -5.40 17.01 33.70
N ASN A 165 -4.16 17.02 33.22
CA ASN A 165 -2.97 17.30 34.02
C ASN A 165 -2.66 18.80 34.15
N SER A 166 -3.04 19.61 33.17
CA SER A 166 -2.75 21.05 33.16
C SER A 166 -3.91 21.89 33.68
N ASP A 167 -5.12 21.67 33.17
CA ASP A 167 -6.32 22.43 33.48
C ASP A 167 -7.59 21.59 33.22
N PRO A 168 -7.98 20.72 34.17
CA PRO A 168 -9.20 19.92 34.10
C PRO A 168 -10.47 20.68 33.76
N ARG A 169 -10.60 21.96 34.12
CA ARG A 169 -11.82 22.73 33.86
C ARG A 169 -12.06 22.90 32.37
N LYS A 170 -10.99 22.97 31.57
CA LYS A 170 -11.09 23.02 30.11
C LYS A 170 -11.57 21.72 29.49
N ALA A 171 -11.54 20.60 30.22
CA ALA A 171 -12.12 19.35 29.77
C ALA A 171 -13.64 19.27 30.00
N ILE A 172 -14.20 20.23 30.75
CA ILE A 172 -15.62 20.28 31.10
C ILE A 172 -16.33 21.27 30.18
N SER A 173 -17.44 20.83 29.60
CA SER A 173 -18.30 21.66 28.78
C SER A 173 -18.93 22.80 29.57
N GLN A 174 -19.13 23.95 28.94
CA GLN A 174 -19.99 25.01 29.49
C GLN A 174 -21.47 24.62 29.60
N TYR A 175 -21.90 23.54 28.92
CA TYR A 175 -23.24 22.95 28.96
C TYR A 175 -23.26 21.61 29.73
N ASP A 176 -22.28 21.37 30.61
CA ASP A 176 -22.13 20.10 31.33
C ASP A 176 -23.41 19.67 32.07
N TYR A 177 -24.14 20.62 32.67
CA TYR A 177 -25.42 20.35 33.34
C TYR A 177 -26.51 19.84 32.38
N GLU A 178 -26.60 20.38 31.17
CA GLU A 178 -27.58 19.91 30.17
C GLU A 178 -27.19 18.53 29.64
N ILE A 179 -25.88 18.31 29.41
CA ILE A 179 -25.33 17.00 29.03
C ILE A 179 -25.66 15.96 30.10
N ASP A 180 -25.47 16.31 31.38
CA ASP A 180 -25.81 15.48 32.55
C ASP A 180 -27.28 15.07 32.53
N GLN A 181 -28.19 16.05 32.47
CA GLN A 181 -29.63 15.80 32.41
C GLN A 181 -30.02 14.92 31.21
N LYS A 182 -29.45 15.18 30.03
CA LYS A 182 -29.76 14.41 28.82
C LYS A 182 -29.24 12.97 28.91
N CYS A 183 -28.05 12.75 29.46
CA CYS A 183 -27.51 11.40 29.70
C CYS A 183 -28.42 10.62 30.68
N ALA A 184 -28.83 11.25 31.78
CA ALA A 184 -29.73 10.64 32.74
C ALA A 184 -31.10 10.32 32.12
N GLN A 185 -31.64 11.24 31.32
CA GLN A 185 -32.91 11.03 30.63
C GLN A 185 -32.82 9.84 29.68
N LEU A 186 -31.83 9.83 28.78
CA LEU A 186 -31.67 8.79 27.75
C LEU A 186 -31.52 7.40 28.37
N LEU A 187 -30.70 7.24 29.42
CA LEU A 187 -30.50 5.96 30.11
C LEU A 187 -31.79 5.43 30.78
N ASN A 188 -32.76 6.31 31.06
CA ASN A 188 -34.01 5.94 31.72
C ASN A 188 -35.19 5.81 30.77
N SER A 189 -35.23 6.59 29.68
CA SER A 189 -36.38 6.65 28.78
C SER A 189 -36.23 5.75 27.55
N GLU A 190 -35.00 5.52 27.08
CA GLU A 190 -34.80 4.91 25.77
C GLU A 190 -34.80 3.40 25.84
N LYS A 191 -35.74 2.77 25.10
CA LYS A 191 -36.00 1.32 25.19
C LYS A 191 -34.81 0.48 24.76
N THR A 192 -34.05 0.95 23.78
CA THR A 192 -32.84 0.27 23.29
C THR A 192 -31.71 0.23 24.33
N PHE A 193 -31.84 0.98 25.42
CA PHE A 193 -30.82 1.16 26.46
C PHE A 193 -31.19 0.49 27.79
N SER A 194 -32.23 -0.34 27.82
CA SER A 194 -32.80 -0.94 29.04
C SER A 194 -31.77 -1.62 29.95
N ASP A 195 -30.76 -2.26 29.37
CA ASP A 195 -29.78 -3.08 30.11
C ASP A 195 -28.84 -2.22 30.98
N LEU A 196 -28.58 -0.99 30.54
CA LEU A 196 -27.72 -0.04 31.26
C LEU A 196 -28.47 0.83 32.25
N ARG A 197 -29.80 0.68 32.34
CA ARG A 197 -30.63 1.50 33.23
C ARG A 197 -30.13 1.42 34.67
N GLY A 198 -30.01 2.58 35.30
CA GLY A 198 -29.53 2.72 36.68
C GLY A 198 -28.03 2.49 36.89
N SER A 199 -27.23 2.33 35.84
CA SER A 199 -25.77 2.23 35.97
C SER A 199 -25.12 3.60 36.15
N GLN A 200 -24.53 3.84 37.31
CA GLN A 200 -23.80 5.09 37.60
C GLN A 200 -22.52 5.19 36.77
N GLY A 201 -21.78 4.09 36.62
CA GLY A 201 -20.52 4.12 35.86
C GLY A 201 -20.74 4.45 34.38
N VAL A 202 -21.80 3.90 33.77
CA VAL A 202 -22.18 4.21 32.38
C VAL A 202 -22.57 5.67 32.25
N PHE A 203 -23.38 6.18 33.18
CA PHE A 203 -23.77 7.58 33.21
C PHE A 203 -22.57 8.52 33.25
N PHE A 204 -21.64 8.31 34.19
CA PHE A 204 -20.44 9.14 34.30
C PHE A 204 -19.50 8.98 33.10
N ALA A 205 -19.44 7.79 32.49
CA ALA A 205 -18.68 7.57 31.25
C ALA A 205 -19.24 8.41 30.09
N MET A 206 -20.55 8.34 29.86
CA MET A 206 -21.24 9.12 28.83
C MET A 206 -21.04 10.62 29.04
N LYS A 207 -21.28 11.11 30.26
CA LYS A 207 -21.11 12.51 30.64
C LYS A 207 -19.69 12.98 30.35
N ALA A 208 -18.67 12.28 30.85
CA ALA A 208 -17.28 12.71 30.71
C ALA A 208 -16.83 12.76 29.24
N VAL A 209 -17.22 11.78 28.42
CA VAL A 209 -16.89 11.73 27.00
C VAL A 209 -17.57 12.86 26.24
N LEU A 210 -18.88 13.08 26.44
CA LEU A 210 -19.65 14.11 25.76
C LEU A 210 -19.24 15.53 26.19
N SER A 211 -18.98 15.71 27.48
CA SER A 211 -18.53 16.98 28.04
C SER A 211 -17.18 17.40 27.45
N TYR A 212 -16.22 16.46 27.38
CA TYR A 212 -14.95 16.72 26.71
C TYR A 212 -15.10 16.93 25.19
N PHE A 213 -15.90 16.10 24.51
CA PHE A 213 -16.17 16.27 23.08
C PHE A 213 -16.70 17.68 22.78
N HIS A 214 -17.71 18.14 23.51
CA HIS A 214 -18.23 19.50 23.37
C HIS A 214 -17.17 20.57 23.63
N ALA A 215 -16.38 20.43 24.69
CA ALA A 215 -15.31 21.37 25.01
C ALA A 215 -14.27 21.49 23.87
N THR A 216 -13.97 20.39 23.17
CA THR A 216 -13.05 20.40 22.02
C THR A 216 -13.63 21.05 20.77
N MET A 217 -14.96 21.08 20.60
CA MET A 217 -15.61 21.72 19.43
C MET A 217 -15.45 23.25 19.42
N ARG A 218 -15.07 23.87 20.55
CA ARG A 218 -14.92 25.34 20.70
C ARG A 218 -16.10 26.15 20.16
N THR A 219 -17.30 25.58 20.25
CA THR A 219 -18.55 26.19 19.80
C THR A 219 -19.41 26.61 20.98
N LYS A 220 -20.20 27.66 20.78
CA LYS A 220 -21.26 28.05 21.73
C LYS A 220 -22.56 27.29 21.49
N GLN A 221 -22.63 26.43 20.48
CA GLN A 221 -23.81 25.62 20.22
C GLN A 221 -23.88 24.45 21.22
N ARG A 222 -25.09 24.04 21.56
CA ARG A 222 -25.34 22.84 22.36
C ARG A 222 -25.08 21.59 21.54
N LEU A 223 -24.75 20.47 22.21
CA LEU A 223 -24.70 19.17 21.55
C LEU A 223 -26.09 18.78 21.05
N ARG A 224 -26.14 18.13 19.89
CA ARG A 224 -27.41 17.69 19.30
C ARG A 224 -27.83 16.37 19.95
N ASP A 225 -29.11 16.05 19.95
CA ASP A 225 -29.63 14.79 20.52
C ASP A 225 -28.92 13.56 19.94
N VAL A 226 -28.62 13.60 18.64
CA VAL A 226 -27.89 12.54 17.95
C VAL A 226 -26.49 12.33 18.53
N ASP A 227 -25.77 13.40 18.89
CA ASP A 227 -24.42 13.28 19.43
C ASP A 227 -24.43 12.53 20.78
N HIS A 228 -25.49 12.71 21.58
CA HIS A 228 -25.71 11.95 22.82
C HIS A 228 -26.07 10.49 22.57
N MET A 229 -26.76 10.17 21.48
CA MET A 229 -27.09 8.79 21.13
C MET A 229 -25.86 8.01 20.63
N LEU A 230 -24.98 8.67 19.89
CA LEU A 230 -23.80 8.04 19.27
C LEU A 230 -22.73 7.56 20.26
N VAL A 231 -22.69 8.10 21.49
CA VAL A 231 -21.73 7.60 22.51
C VAL A 231 -22.16 6.23 23.07
N PHE A 232 -23.45 5.90 22.95
CA PHE A 232 -24.02 4.74 23.63
C PHE A 232 -23.42 3.39 23.19
N PRO A 233 -23.22 3.11 21.88
CA PRO A 233 -22.60 1.85 21.46
C PRO A 233 -21.19 1.65 22.06
N PHE A 234 -20.40 2.71 22.21
CA PHE A 234 -19.07 2.63 22.84
C PHE A 234 -19.14 2.25 24.31
N VAL A 235 -20.09 2.86 25.04
CA VAL A 235 -20.27 2.55 26.45
C VAL A 235 -20.86 1.15 26.66
N MET A 236 -21.75 0.68 25.78
CA MET A 236 -22.21 -0.72 25.76
C MET A 236 -21.05 -1.70 25.56
N VAL A 237 -20.18 -1.47 24.58
CA VAL A 237 -19.01 -2.31 24.31
C VAL A 237 -17.99 -2.25 25.45
N SER A 238 -17.99 -1.19 26.24
CA SER A 238 -17.13 -1.05 27.43
C SER A 238 -17.80 -1.44 28.74
N ALA A 239 -19.11 -1.72 28.76
CA ALA A 239 -19.91 -1.85 29.98
C ALA A 239 -19.38 -2.90 30.97
N PRO A 240 -18.91 -4.09 30.55
CA PRO A 240 -18.31 -5.07 31.46
C PRO A 240 -17.05 -4.59 32.20
N ASN A 241 -16.36 -3.59 31.67
CA ASN A 241 -15.19 -2.97 32.30
C ASN A 241 -15.55 -1.70 33.10
N ILE A 242 -16.84 -1.37 33.18
CA ILE A 242 -17.35 -0.19 33.88
C ILE A 242 -18.13 -0.68 35.12
N PRO A 243 -17.72 -0.29 36.34
CA PRO A 243 -18.48 -0.62 37.54
C PRO A 243 -19.92 -0.09 37.43
N ARG A 244 -20.93 -0.92 37.75
CA ARG A 244 -22.33 -0.48 37.66
C ARG A 244 -22.68 0.57 38.71
N LYS A 245 -22.06 0.50 39.89
CA LYS A 245 -22.37 1.35 41.05
C LYS A 245 -21.38 2.49 41.30
N ASP A 246 -20.22 2.44 40.66
CA ASP A 246 -19.15 3.41 40.87
C ASP A 246 -18.80 4.12 39.56
N PRO A 247 -18.27 5.36 39.61
CA PRO A 247 -17.73 6.01 38.43
C PRO A 247 -16.65 5.17 37.73
N PRO A 248 -16.53 5.27 36.39
CA PRO A 248 -15.52 4.55 35.64
C PRO A 248 -14.12 5.03 36.03
N THR A 249 -13.12 4.17 35.87
CA THR A 249 -11.72 4.58 36.07
C THR A 249 -11.32 5.63 35.02
N SER A 250 -10.41 6.53 35.36
CA SER A 250 -9.91 7.54 34.42
C SER A 250 -9.25 6.91 33.18
N ARG A 251 -8.71 5.69 33.29
CA ARG A 251 -8.20 4.92 32.15
C ARG A 251 -9.32 4.51 31.20
N THR A 252 -10.42 4.00 31.73
CA THR A 252 -11.59 3.62 30.93
C THR A 252 -12.17 4.84 30.20
N VAL A 253 -12.27 5.99 30.89
CA VAL A 253 -12.75 7.24 30.26
C VAL A 253 -11.79 7.72 29.17
N ALA A 254 -10.48 7.70 29.41
CA ALA A 254 -9.50 8.14 28.41
C ALA A 254 -9.53 7.29 27.13
N LEU A 255 -9.74 5.97 27.26
CA LEU A 255 -9.92 5.07 26.11
C LEU A 255 -11.24 5.32 25.38
N LEU A 256 -12.34 5.54 26.12
CA LEU A 256 -13.63 5.89 25.51
C LEU A 256 -13.58 7.24 24.78
N VAL A 257 -12.86 8.23 25.33
CA VAL A 257 -12.62 9.52 24.68
C VAL A 257 -11.85 9.33 23.37
N GLU A 258 -10.77 8.54 23.41
CA GLU A 258 -9.98 8.20 22.22
C GLU A 258 -10.84 7.55 21.14
N GLU A 259 -11.59 6.49 21.49
CA GLU A 259 -12.44 5.75 20.55
C GLU A 259 -13.56 6.64 19.98
N PHE A 260 -14.26 7.40 20.84
CA PHE A 260 -15.38 8.24 20.42
C PHE A 260 -14.96 9.41 19.54
N LEU A 261 -13.94 10.20 19.92
CA LEU A 261 -13.49 11.33 19.12
C LEU A 261 -12.91 10.87 17.77
N THR A 262 -12.14 9.78 17.77
CA THR A 262 -11.62 9.20 16.52
C THR A 262 -12.74 8.73 15.61
N PHE A 263 -13.76 8.09 16.17
CA PHE A 263 -14.96 7.74 15.42
C PHE A 263 -15.64 8.99 14.83
N GLN A 264 -15.85 10.03 15.64
CA GLN A 264 -16.50 11.28 15.20
C GLN A 264 -15.78 11.92 14.01
N GLU A 265 -14.43 11.92 14.02
CA GLU A 265 -13.56 12.41 12.94
C GLU A 265 -13.59 11.51 11.69
N SER A 266 -13.76 10.20 11.86
CA SER A 266 -13.76 9.22 10.76
C SER A 266 -15.05 9.15 9.94
N ARG A 267 -16.12 9.81 10.39
CA ARG A 267 -17.44 9.69 9.75
C ARG A 267 -17.46 10.36 8.37
N PRO A 268 -18.12 9.77 7.36
CA PRO A 268 -18.32 10.40 6.07
C PRO A 268 -19.06 11.75 6.18
N GLY A 269 -18.77 12.70 5.28
CA GLY A 269 -19.34 14.04 5.32
C GLY A 269 -20.87 14.06 5.18
N PHE A 270 -21.47 13.14 4.41
CA PHE A 270 -22.92 12.97 4.35
C PHE A 270 -23.58 12.54 5.68
N VAL A 271 -22.82 12.01 6.64
CA VAL A 271 -23.34 11.69 7.99
C VAL A 271 -23.37 12.94 8.86
N ILE A 272 -22.40 13.84 8.66
CA ILE A 272 -22.23 15.06 9.45
C ILE A 272 -23.08 16.16 8.82
N ASP A 273 -24.27 16.36 9.38
CA ASP A 273 -25.21 17.41 8.97
C ASP A 273 -24.65 18.80 9.31
N SER A 274 -23.75 19.29 8.45
CA SER A 274 -23.05 20.57 8.55
C SER A 274 -23.81 21.71 7.84
N GLY A 275 -24.78 21.37 7.00
CA GLY A 275 -25.47 22.31 6.11
C GLY A 275 -24.58 22.90 5.00
N SER A 276 -23.37 22.35 4.77
CA SER A 276 -22.48 22.81 3.69
C SER A 276 -22.90 22.26 2.33
N GLU A 277 -22.53 22.96 1.25
CA GLU A 277 -22.77 22.47 -0.12
C GLU A 277 -22.10 21.11 -0.36
N THR A 278 -20.91 20.90 0.21
CA THR A 278 -20.20 19.62 0.17
C THR A 278 -20.99 18.49 0.83
N HIS A 279 -21.65 18.77 1.97
CA HIS A 279 -22.51 17.78 2.64
C HIS A 279 -23.70 17.40 1.76
N GLU A 280 -24.37 18.39 1.17
CA GLU A 280 -25.53 18.13 0.29
C GLU A 280 -25.12 17.39 -0.99
N GLU A 281 -23.93 17.64 -1.53
CA GLU A 281 -23.39 16.87 -2.66
C GLU A 281 -23.10 15.41 -2.29
N GLU A 282 -22.40 15.16 -1.17
CA GLU A 282 -22.14 13.80 -0.70
C GLU A 282 -23.44 13.06 -0.36
N MET A 283 -24.42 13.74 0.25
CA MET A 283 -25.73 13.18 0.56
C MET A 283 -26.47 12.78 -0.72
N ARG A 284 -26.46 13.60 -1.77
CA ARG A 284 -27.04 13.24 -3.06
C ARG A 284 -26.37 12.01 -3.67
N GLY A 285 -25.04 11.94 -3.62
CA GLY A 285 -24.28 10.77 -4.08
C GLY A 285 -24.64 9.50 -3.30
N PHE A 286 -24.77 9.62 -1.97
CA PHE A 286 -25.18 8.53 -1.10
C PHE A 286 -26.61 8.04 -1.40
N VAL A 287 -27.56 8.97 -1.53
CA VAL A 287 -28.96 8.65 -1.84
C VAL A 287 -29.11 8.03 -3.24
N ASP A 288 -28.37 8.52 -4.24
CA ASP A 288 -28.34 7.91 -5.58
C ASP A 288 -27.90 6.44 -5.51
N LYS A 289 -26.88 6.15 -4.69
CA LYS A 289 -26.43 4.77 -4.46
C LYS A 289 -27.51 3.92 -3.79
N VAL A 290 -28.13 4.40 -2.71
CA VAL A 290 -29.23 3.68 -2.05
C VAL A 290 -30.40 3.43 -3.00
N ALA A 291 -30.78 4.43 -3.80
CA ALA A 291 -31.84 4.30 -4.78
C ALA A 291 -31.56 3.19 -5.81
N ARG A 292 -30.33 3.11 -6.33
CA ARG A 292 -29.91 2.04 -7.25
C ARG A 292 -29.92 0.67 -6.59
N LEU A 293 -29.46 0.56 -5.34
CA LEU A 293 -29.50 -0.71 -4.59
C LEU A 293 -30.93 -1.18 -4.38
N LEU A 294 -31.84 -0.27 -4.00
CA LEU A 294 -33.26 -0.57 -3.85
C LEU A 294 -33.90 -0.99 -5.17
N GLN A 295 -33.64 -0.30 -6.28
CA GLN A 295 -34.16 -0.71 -7.59
C GLN A 295 -33.69 -2.10 -8.00
N LYS A 296 -32.42 -2.42 -7.73
CA LYS A 296 -31.81 -3.69 -8.13
C LYS A 296 -32.29 -4.87 -7.29
N TYR A 297 -32.39 -4.70 -5.97
CA TYR A 297 -32.61 -5.82 -5.04
C TYR A 297 -33.99 -5.80 -4.36
N PHE A 298 -34.65 -4.63 -4.31
CA PHE A 298 -35.96 -4.43 -3.67
C PHE A 298 -36.92 -3.62 -4.57
N PRO A 299 -37.25 -4.08 -5.80
CA PRO A 299 -37.88 -3.26 -6.85
C PRO A 299 -39.29 -2.72 -6.50
N GLU A 300 -39.96 -3.29 -5.50
CA GLU A 300 -41.25 -2.80 -5.00
C GLU A 300 -41.11 -1.58 -4.07
N THR A 301 -40.00 -1.48 -3.34
CA THR A 301 -39.77 -0.45 -2.34
C THR A 301 -39.69 0.96 -2.94
N PRO A 302 -38.93 1.21 -4.03
CA PRO A 302 -38.93 2.50 -4.70
C PRO A 302 -40.31 2.98 -5.15
N LYS A 303 -41.16 2.07 -5.65
CA LYS A 303 -42.52 2.41 -6.11
C LYS A 303 -43.37 2.92 -4.96
N LEU A 304 -43.36 2.21 -3.82
CA LEU A 304 -44.09 2.61 -2.62
C LEU A 304 -43.62 3.97 -2.09
N ILE A 305 -42.30 4.21 -2.07
CA ILE A 305 -41.72 5.47 -1.61
C ILE A 305 -42.10 6.61 -2.56
N ALA A 306 -41.97 6.43 -3.88
CA ALA A 306 -42.34 7.45 -4.85
C ALA A 306 -43.84 7.80 -4.81
N GLU A 307 -44.71 6.79 -4.68
CA GLU A 307 -46.17 7.00 -4.61
C GLU A 307 -46.62 7.73 -3.36
N LYS A 308 -46.03 7.43 -2.20
CA LYS A 308 -46.49 7.91 -0.89
C LYS A 308 -45.76 9.15 -0.39
N TYR A 309 -44.52 9.36 -0.80
CA TYR A 309 -43.61 10.27 -0.10
C TYR A 309 -43.20 11.52 -0.88
N VAL A 310 -43.49 11.53 -2.18
CA VAL A 310 -43.24 12.69 -3.04
C VAL A 310 -44.47 13.58 -3.00
N PRO A 311 -44.35 14.90 -2.76
CA PRO A 311 -45.47 15.83 -2.86
C PRO A 311 -46.19 15.71 -4.21
N SER A 312 -47.52 15.69 -4.22
CA SER A 312 -48.33 15.50 -5.43
C SER A 312 -48.06 16.50 -6.57
N LYS A 313 -47.41 17.64 -6.28
CA LYS A 313 -47.02 18.65 -7.27
C LYS A 313 -45.84 18.22 -8.16
N ASP A 314 -45.01 17.28 -7.69
CA ASP A 314 -43.83 16.78 -8.43
C ASP A 314 -44.07 15.41 -9.09
N LYS A 315 -45.29 14.86 -8.96
CA LYS A 315 -45.66 13.55 -9.53
C LYS A 315 -45.95 13.57 -11.04
N ILE A 316 -46.01 14.75 -11.67
CA ILE A 316 -46.22 14.88 -13.11
C ILE A 316 -44.85 14.78 -13.79
N VAL A 317 -44.32 13.57 -13.91
CA VAL A 317 -43.10 13.33 -14.70
C VAL A 317 -43.35 12.27 -15.75
N ALA A 318 -43.23 12.65 -17.02
CA ALA A 318 -43.43 11.77 -18.16
C ALA A 318 -42.22 10.85 -18.47
N THR A 319 -41.08 11.04 -17.80
CA THR A 319 -39.81 10.36 -18.11
C THR A 319 -39.29 9.54 -16.93
N GLU A 320 -38.63 8.42 -17.23
CA GLU A 320 -37.98 7.56 -16.22
C GLU A 320 -36.94 8.33 -15.40
N ALA A 321 -36.20 9.25 -16.05
CA ALA A 321 -35.18 10.08 -15.40
C ALA A 321 -35.77 11.02 -14.33
N GLY A 322 -36.92 11.64 -14.60
CA GLY A 322 -37.54 12.50 -13.60
C GLY A 322 -38.29 11.72 -12.50
N SER A 323 -38.82 10.53 -12.81
CA SER A 323 -39.32 9.59 -11.78
C SER A 323 -38.21 9.17 -10.82
N PHE A 324 -37.00 8.94 -11.34
CA PHE A 324 -35.83 8.64 -10.51
C PHE A 324 -35.35 9.84 -9.68
N ALA A 325 -35.38 11.06 -10.23
CA ALA A 325 -35.06 12.28 -9.47
C ALA A 325 -36.03 12.47 -8.30
N VAL A 326 -37.32 12.32 -8.57
CA VAL A 326 -38.41 12.38 -7.59
C VAL A 326 -38.24 11.34 -6.46
N LEU A 327 -37.87 10.11 -6.80
CA LEU A 327 -37.53 9.08 -5.81
C LEU A 327 -36.37 9.52 -4.91
N LYS A 328 -35.32 10.12 -5.48
CA LYS A 328 -34.15 10.58 -4.71
C LYS A 328 -34.50 11.67 -3.72
N ASP A 329 -35.39 12.59 -4.06
CA ASP A 329 -35.83 13.64 -3.13
C ASP A 329 -36.60 13.03 -1.95
N GLY A 330 -37.54 12.12 -2.22
CA GLY A 330 -38.27 11.39 -1.17
C GLY A 330 -37.36 10.54 -0.28
N LEU A 331 -36.39 9.84 -0.87
CA LEU A 331 -35.38 9.07 -0.14
C LEU A 331 -34.48 9.96 0.72
N THR A 332 -34.11 11.15 0.25
CA THR A 332 -33.26 12.08 1.02
C THR A 332 -33.92 12.45 2.35
N ILE A 333 -35.22 12.76 2.34
CA ILE A 333 -35.98 13.08 3.55
C ILE A 333 -36.03 11.90 4.52
N LEU A 334 -36.21 10.69 3.99
CA LEU A 334 -36.35 9.47 4.79
C LEU A 334 -35.02 8.99 5.40
N ILE A 335 -33.95 9.06 4.61
CA ILE A 335 -32.64 8.49 4.94
C ILE A 335 -31.84 9.41 5.85
N ARG A 336 -31.98 10.74 5.70
CA ARG A 336 -31.17 11.71 6.45
C ARG A 336 -31.23 11.50 7.97
N PRO A 337 -32.40 11.30 8.61
CA PRO A 337 -32.47 11.01 10.05
C PRO A 337 -31.80 9.67 10.44
N LEU A 338 -32.01 8.62 9.64
CA LEU A 338 -31.44 7.27 9.88
C LEU A 338 -29.91 7.32 9.88
N ILE A 339 -29.34 7.94 8.86
CA ILE A 339 -27.89 7.99 8.64
C ILE A 339 -27.21 8.93 9.61
N ARG A 340 -27.80 10.11 9.89
CA ARG A 340 -27.27 11.03 10.89
C ARG A 340 -27.13 10.34 12.26
N ALA A 341 -28.12 9.53 12.63
CA ALA A 341 -28.09 8.73 13.85
C ALA A 341 -27.22 7.46 13.75
N MET A 342 -26.62 7.15 12.60
CA MET A 342 -25.91 5.89 12.34
C MET A 342 -26.73 4.66 12.80
N PHE A 343 -28.06 4.73 12.56
CA PHE A 343 -29.08 3.75 12.96
C PHE A 343 -29.33 3.58 14.46
N VAL A 344 -28.69 4.37 15.33
CA VAL A 344 -28.95 4.35 16.78
C VAL A 344 -30.39 4.79 17.03
N GLY A 345 -31.14 3.99 17.82
CA GLY A 345 -32.56 4.21 18.08
C GLY A 345 -33.50 3.66 17.00
N TYR A 346 -32.96 3.20 15.86
CA TYR A 346 -33.72 2.54 14.79
C TYR A 346 -33.50 1.04 14.72
N LEU A 347 -32.36 0.54 15.22
CA LEU A 347 -32.07 -0.88 15.35
C LEU A 347 -31.96 -1.27 16.82
N ARG A 348 -32.27 -2.54 17.12
CA ARG A 348 -31.94 -3.13 18.42
C ARG A 348 -30.42 -3.18 18.60
N MET A 349 -29.95 -3.06 19.84
CA MET A 349 -28.53 -2.96 20.14
C MET A 349 -27.68 -4.10 19.52
N GLU A 350 -28.12 -5.35 19.62
CA GLU A 350 -27.39 -6.48 19.02
C GLU A 350 -27.20 -6.32 17.49
N THR A 351 -28.27 -5.98 16.78
CA THR A 351 -28.22 -5.73 15.33
C THR A 351 -27.42 -4.48 14.99
N LEU A 352 -27.51 -3.43 15.81
CA LEU A 352 -26.72 -2.21 15.65
C LEU A 352 -25.22 -2.47 15.82
N LEU A 353 -24.82 -3.22 16.86
CA LEU A 353 -23.43 -3.60 17.09
C LEU A 353 -22.90 -4.45 15.94
N TYR A 354 -23.69 -5.37 15.40
CA TYR A 354 -23.33 -6.09 14.19
C TYR A 354 -23.07 -5.13 13.01
N VAL A 355 -23.96 -4.16 12.77
CA VAL A 355 -23.79 -3.16 11.70
C VAL A 355 -22.51 -2.34 11.91
N TRP A 356 -22.24 -1.95 13.15
CA TRP A 356 -21.06 -1.17 13.50
C TRP A 356 -19.79 -2.00 13.46
N ASP A 357 -19.82 -3.30 13.81
CA ASP A 357 -18.67 -4.20 13.68
C ASP A 357 -18.16 -4.22 12.25
N GLN A 358 -19.06 -4.37 11.28
CA GLN A 358 -18.70 -4.37 9.85
C GLN A 358 -18.19 -3.00 9.39
N TYR A 359 -18.78 -1.91 9.91
CA TYR A 359 -18.29 -0.56 9.65
C TYR A 359 -16.87 -0.36 10.19
N MET A 360 -16.57 -0.85 11.41
CA MET A 360 -15.25 -0.73 12.03
C MET A 360 -14.21 -1.53 11.27
N ILE A 361 -14.51 -2.77 10.88
CA ILE A 361 -13.61 -3.63 10.06
C ILE A 361 -13.21 -2.94 8.75
N GLY A 362 -14.13 -2.14 8.20
CA GLY A 362 -13.94 -1.40 6.95
C GLY A 362 -13.28 -0.04 7.05
N LEU A 363 -13.00 0.48 8.26
CA LEU A 363 -12.52 1.86 8.45
C LEU A 363 -11.25 2.19 7.67
N ASP A 364 -10.32 1.24 7.62
CA ASP A 364 -9.04 1.41 6.91
C ASP A 364 -9.18 1.23 5.39
N THR A 365 -10.34 0.81 4.88
CA THR A 365 -10.57 0.51 3.45
C THR A 365 -11.30 1.67 2.76
N PRO A 366 -10.65 2.37 1.80
CA PRO A 366 -11.27 3.50 1.12
C PRO A 366 -12.62 3.17 0.46
N GLY A 367 -13.64 3.96 0.78
CA GLY A 367 -14.98 3.83 0.20
C GLY A 367 -15.83 2.68 0.75
N PHE A 368 -15.27 1.75 1.55
CA PHE A 368 -16.02 0.62 2.12
C PHE A 368 -17.18 1.11 2.99
N ASN A 369 -16.91 2.07 3.88
CA ASN A 369 -17.93 2.57 4.82
C ASN A 369 -19.13 3.19 4.12
N VAL A 370 -18.89 3.88 2.99
CA VAL A 370 -19.98 4.47 2.19
C VAL A 370 -20.82 3.37 1.54
N GLU A 371 -20.17 2.32 1.02
CA GLU A 371 -20.85 1.17 0.43
C GLU A 371 -21.66 0.40 1.49
N TRP A 372 -21.04 0.12 2.63
CA TRP A 372 -21.66 -0.60 3.74
C TRP A 372 -22.91 0.12 4.27
N LEU A 373 -22.81 1.43 4.55
CA LEU A 373 -23.95 2.21 5.03
C LEU A 373 -25.08 2.27 4.00
N ALA A 374 -24.77 2.34 2.70
CA ALA A 374 -25.77 2.32 1.64
C ALA A 374 -26.50 0.98 1.57
N ILE A 375 -25.77 -0.13 1.69
CA ILE A 375 -26.33 -1.50 1.73
C ILE A 375 -27.24 -1.67 2.93
N VAL A 376 -26.77 -1.30 4.13
CA VAL A 376 -27.56 -1.40 5.37
C VAL A 376 -28.85 -0.59 5.26
N THR A 377 -28.77 0.63 4.73
CA THR A 377 -29.95 1.49 4.52
C THR A 377 -30.93 0.84 3.54
N ALA A 378 -30.45 0.33 2.40
CA ALA A 378 -31.29 -0.33 1.42
C ALA A 378 -31.97 -1.59 2.01
N ILE A 379 -31.25 -2.38 2.82
CA ILE A 379 -31.79 -3.56 3.49
C ILE A 379 -32.88 -3.17 4.50
N ILE A 380 -32.66 -2.15 5.33
CA ILE A 380 -33.69 -1.68 6.29
C ILE A 380 -34.97 -1.30 5.56
N LEU A 381 -34.86 -0.47 4.52
CA LEU A 381 -36.01 -0.01 3.73
C LEU A 381 -36.66 -1.16 2.94
N GLY A 382 -35.86 -2.10 2.43
CA GLY A 382 -36.30 -3.27 1.70
C GLY A 382 -37.09 -4.26 2.56
N LEU A 383 -36.59 -4.57 3.76
CA LEU A 383 -37.22 -5.51 4.69
C LEU A 383 -38.48 -4.94 5.34
N LEU A 384 -38.58 -3.62 5.49
CA LEU A 384 -39.76 -2.94 6.07
C LEU A 384 -40.79 -2.50 5.02
N LYS A 385 -40.64 -2.91 3.75
CA LYS A 385 -41.50 -2.48 2.63
C LYS A 385 -43.00 -2.70 2.88
N ASP A 386 -43.39 -3.78 3.54
CA ASP A 386 -44.80 -4.08 3.77
C ASP A 386 -45.43 -3.15 4.79
N LYS A 387 -44.63 -2.63 5.73
CA LYS A 387 -45.06 -1.64 6.71
C LYS A 387 -45.15 -0.22 6.14
N PHE A 388 -44.46 0.06 5.04
CA PHE A 388 -44.63 1.32 4.32
C PHE A 388 -46.04 1.50 3.76
N LYS A 389 -46.75 0.40 3.43
CA LYS A 389 -48.12 0.45 2.91
C LYS A 389 -49.10 1.03 3.93
N GLU A 390 -48.83 0.84 5.22
CA GLU A 390 -49.67 1.29 6.35
C GLU A 390 -49.47 2.78 6.66
N CYS A 391 -48.41 3.41 6.13
CA CYS A 391 -48.05 4.81 6.41
C CYS A 391 -48.60 5.76 5.34
N THR A 392 -49.14 6.91 5.76
CA THR A 392 -49.66 7.95 4.84
C THR A 392 -48.94 9.29 4.94
N THR A 393 -48.15 9.50 6.00
CA THR A 393 -47.42 10.75 6.24
C THR A 393 -45.95 10.49 6.59
N SER A 394 -45.12 11.51 6.42
CA SER A 394 -43.68 11.44 6.75
C SER A 394 -43.42 11.10 8.22
N VAL A 395 -44.21 11.71 9.12
CA VAL A 395 -44.10 11.48 10.57
C VAL A 395 -44.48 10.05 10.97
N GLN A 396 -45.53 9.49 10.36
CA GLN A 396 -45.92 8.10 10.59
C GLN A 396 -44.84 7.12 10.13
N LEU A 397 -44.18 7.41 9.01
CA LEU A 397 -43.11 6.58 8.49
C LEU A 397 -41.89 6.59 9.42
N GLU A 398 -41.48 7.76 9.90
CA GLU A 398 -40.39 7.88 10.88
C GLU A 398 -40.72 7.12 12.18
N SER A 399 -41.95 7.26 12.67
CA SER A 399 -42.44 6.51 13.83
C SER A 399 -42.44 5.00 13.58
N MET A 400 -42.87 4.57 12.39
CA MET A 400 -42.85 3.17 11.98
C MET A 400 -41.42 2.64 11.95
N LEU A 401 -40.47 3.35 11.35
CA LEU A 401 -39.07 2.95 11.32
C LEU A 401 -38.49 2.79 12.73
N LYS A 402 -38.83 3.68 13.66
CA LYS A 402 -38.42 3.58 15.09
C LYS A 402 -39.06 2.40 15.82
N ASN A 403 -40.29 2.01 15.45
CA ASN A 403 -41.02 0.93 16.13
C ASN A 403 -40.78 -0.46 15.52
N GLU A 404 -40.64 -0.55 14.20
CA GLU A 404 -40.46 -1.82 13.47
C GLU A 404 -38.99 -2.12 13.18
N GLY A 405 -38.14 -1.10 13.02
CA GLY A 405 -36.69 -1.27 12.81
C GLY A 405 -36.01 -2.11 13.90
N PRO A 406 -36.32 -1.94 15.21
CA PRO A 406 -35.75 -2.79 16.27
C PRO A 406 -36.18 -4.26 16.25
N LYS A 407 -37.11 -4.64 15.37
CA LYS A 407 -37.51 -6.04 15.15
C LYS A 407 -36.65 -6.72 14.07
N LEU A 408 -35.87 -5.95 13.31
CA LEU A 408 -34.94 -6.50 12.32
C LEU A 408 -33.78 -7.23 13.03
N THR A 409 -33.48 -8.43 12.54
CA THR A 409 -32.52 -9.36 13.14
C THR A 409 -31.23 -9.42 12.34
N ILE A 410 -30.12 -9.78 13.02
CA ILE A 410 -28.82 -10.00 12.37
C ILE A 410 -28.94 -11.00 11.21
N ALA A 411 -29.69 -12.09 11.38
CA ALA A 411 -29.87 -13.12 10.36
C ALA A 411 -30.47 -12.58 9.05
N GLN A 412 -31.40 -11.62 9.13
CA GLN A 412 -31.98 -10.99 7.93
C GLN A 412 -30.95 -10.15 7.18
N PHE A 413 -30.13 -9.36 7.87
CA PHE A 413 -29.03 -8.62 7.25
C PHE A 413 -28.00 -9.57 6.65
N GLN A 414 -27.61 -10.60 7.39
CA GLN A 414 -26.63 -11.57 6.93
C GLN A 414 -27.07 -12.29 5.65
N TYR A 415 -28.36 -12.63 5.56
CA TYR A 415 -28.95 -13.24 4.38
C TYR A 415 -28.86 -12.32 3.16
N GLU A 416 -29.32 -11.07 3.28
CA GLU A 416 -29.31 -10.11 2.16
C GLU A 416 -27.87 -9.76 1.72
N VAL A 417 -26.96 -9.54 2.67
CA VAL A 417 -25.54 -9.30 2.37
C VAL A 417 -24.92 -10.51 1.69
N LYS A 418 -25.11 -11.72 2.22
CA LYS A 418 -24.57 -12.97 1.64
C LYS A 418 -25.06 -13.19 0.22
N LYS A 419 -26.34 -12.90 -0.03
CA LYS A 419 -27.00 -13.14 -1.32
C LYS A 419 -26.60 -12.13 -2.39
N HIS A 420 -26.39 -10.86 -2.02
CA HIS A 420 -26.31 -9.77 -3.00
C HIS A 420 -25.04 -8.92 -2.96
N HIS A 421 -24.26 -8.96 -1.88
CA HIS A 421 -23.19 -7.98 -1.65
C HIS A 421 -21.85 -8.56 -1.18
N TYR A 422 -21.84 -9.78 -0.64
CA TYR A 422 -20.69 -10.34 0.06
C TYR A 422 -19.43 -10.37 -0.80
N GLN A 423 -19.53 -10.80 -2.06
CA GLN A 423 -18.37 -10.91 -2.94
C GLN A 423 -17.72 -9.54 -3.22
N ASP A 424 -18.52 -8.51 -3.43
CA ASP A 424 -18.03 -7.15 -3.70
C ASP A 424 -17.36 -6.56 -2.47
N LEU A 425 -18.03 -6.65 -1.30
CA LEU A 425 -17.49 -6.20 -0.01
C LEU A 425 -16.19 -6.95 0.36
N TRP A 426 -16.18 -8.27 0.19
CA TRP A 426 -15.00 -9.09 0.43
C TRP A 426 -13.83 -8.67 -0.46
N THR A 427 -14.11 -8.42 -1.74
CA THR A 427 -13.11 -7.96 -2.70
C THR A 427 -12.55 -6.59 -2.31
N MET A 428 -13.38 -5.67 -1.81
CA MET A 428 -12.91 -4.37 -1.32
C MET A 428 -11.93 -4.52 -0.15
N LEU A 429 -12.26 -5.33 0.86
CA LEU A 429 -11.40 -5.57 2.03
C LEU A 429 -10.08 -6.28 1.66
N GLN A 430 -10.11 -7.15 0.64
CA GLN A 430 -8.92 -7.88 0.19
C GLN A 430 -8.02 -7.08 -0.75
N LYS A 431 -8.56 -6.10 -1.49
CA LYS A 431 -7.81 -5.31 -2.48
C LYS A 431 -6.60 -4.63 -1.85
N ASP A 432 -6.74 -4.06 -0.65
CA ASP A 432 -5.63 -3.35 0.01
C ASP A 432 -4.54 -4.30 0.55
N THR A 433 -4.88 -5.56 0.86
CA THR A 433 -3.89 -6.57 1.28
C THR A 433 -2.99 -7.00 0.11
N LYS A 434 -3.47 -6.86 -1.14
CA LYS A 434 -2.68 -7.17 -2.33
C LYS A 434 -1.82 -5.98 -2.81
N SER A 435 -2.26 -4.74 -2.58
CA SER A 435 -1.57 -3.50 -2.97
C SER A 435 -0.70 -2.85 -1.88
N ALA A 436 -0.84 -3.23 -0.61
CA ALA A 436 -0.02 -2.68 0.47
C ALA A 436 1.33 -3.41 0.59
N MET A 437 2.25 -3.17 -0.35
CA MET A 437 3.67 -3.18 0.03
C MET A 437 4.04 -1.75 0.49
N PRO A 438 4.58 -1.57 1.70
CA PRO A 438 4.99 -0.25 2.17
C PRO A 438 6.12 0.29 1.29
N VAL A 439 5.81 1.29 0.46
CA VAL A 439 6.79 2.04 -0.34
C VAL A 439 7.51 3.01 0.60
N LEU A 440 8.70 2.65 1.07
CA LEU A 440 9.59 3.58 1.78
C LEU A 440 9.96 4.75 0.85
N ASP A 441 9.70 5.96 1.33
CA ASP A 441 10.17 7.30 0.92
C ASP A 441 10.61 7.55 -0.55
N PRO A 442 9.84 8.31 -1.37
CA PRO A 442 10.26 8.78 -2.70
C PRO A 442 11.16 10.03 -2.68
N THR A 443 11.44 10.64 -1.52
CA THR A 443 12.17 11.91 -1.44
C THR A 443 13.69 11.77 -1.43
N GLN A 444 14.22 10.55 -1.47
CA GLN A 444 15.64 10.32 -1.79
C GLN A 444 15.89 10.42 -3.31
N ALA A 445 15.78 11.64 -3.82
CA ALA A 445 16.02 12.00 -5.21
C ALA A 445 17.53 12.13 -5.52
N MET A 446 18.22 10.99 -5.69
CA MET A 446 19.24 10.74 -6.71
C MET A 446 19.19 9.24 -7.04
N HIS A 447 18.77 8.89 -8.25
CA HIS A 447 18.28 7.56 -8.64
C HIS A 447 19.17 6.35 -8.22
N PRO A 448 18.70 5.45 -7.30
CA PRO A 448 19.34 4.15 -7.04
C PRO A 448 18.77 3.02 -7.93
N ALA A 449 19.52 1.91 -8.05
CA ALA A 449 19.21 0.74 -8.91
C ALA A 449 17.92 -0.03 -8.55
N TRP A 450 17.26 0.35 -7.46
CA TRP A 450 16.20 -0.40 -6.78
C TRP A 450 14.77 0.04 -7.12
N ARG A 451 14.61 0.85 -8.17
CA ARG A 451 13.32 1.34 -8.67
C ARG A 451 12.29 0.24 -8.99
N HIS A 452 12.75 -0.98 -9.26
CA HIS A 452 11.93 -2.16 -9.54
C HIS A 452 11.32 -2.79 -8.26
N TRP A 453 11.73 -2.36 -7.06
CA TRP A 453 11.18 -2.82 -5.79
C TRP A 453 9.74 -2.35 -5.54
N PHE A 454 9.29 -1.33 -6.28
CA PHE A 454 7.97 -0.72 -6.16
C PHE A 454 6.99 -1.17 -7.25
N ASN A 455 7.37 -2.17 -8.08
CA ASN A 455 6.45 -2.78 -9.03
C ASN A 455 5.52 -3.78 -8.31
N ASP A 456 4.21 -3.64 -8.52
CA ASP A 456 3.16 -4.52 -7.95
C ASP A 456 3.29 -5.99 -8.38
N MET A 457 4.08 -6.28 -9.42
CA MET A 457 4.35 -7.64 -9.87
C MET A 457 5.58 -8.21 -9.18
N ILE A 458 5.35 -8.99 -8.12
CA ILE A 458 6.39 -9.78 -7.46
C ILE A 458 6.80 -10.92 -8.41
N PRO A 459 8.09 -11.05 -8.76
CA PRO A 459 8.56 -12.18 -9.56
C PRO A 459 8.21 -13.51 -8.86
N PRO A 460 7.69 -14.52 -9.59
CA PRO A 460 7.37 -15.80 -8.97
C PRO A 460 8.65 -16.44 -8.43
N TYR A 461 8.53 -17.09 -7.27
CA TYR A 461 9.62 -17.92 -6.76
C TYR A 461 9.93 -19.02 -7.78
N THR A 462 11.23 -19.20 -8.05
CA THR A 462 11.72 -20.29 -8.91
C THR A 462 12.67 -21.13 -8.07
N GLN A 463 12.46 -22.45 -8.09
CA GLN A 463 13.27 -23.35 -7.28
C GLN A 463 14.75 -23.27 -7.70
N PRO A 464 15.70 -23.45 -6.76
CA PRO A 464 17.12 -23.49 -7.08
C PRO A 464 17.48 -24.41 -8.25
N ALA A 465 16.82 -25.56 -8.37
CA ALA A 465 17.00 -26.50 -9.48
C ALA A 465 16.59 -25.89 -10.82
N ASP A 466 15.38 -25.34 -10.92
CA ASP A 466 14.88 -24.69 -12.14
C ASP A 466 15.74 -23.49 -12.56
N ARG A 467 16.26 -22.73 -11.58
CA ARG A 467 17.18 -21.62 -11.84
C ARG A 467 18.51 -22.08 -12.42
N ARG A 468 19.01 -23.26 -12.02
CA ARG A 468 20.23 -23.84 -12.61
C ARG A 468 19.96 -24.27 -14.05
N THR A 469 18.88 -25.00 -14.28
CA THR A 469 18.47 -25.44 -15.63
C THR A 469 18.26 -24.24 -16.58
N ALA A 470 17.56 -23.19 -16.14
CA ALA A 470 17.33 -22.00 -16.95
C ALA A 470 18.59 -21.16 -17.20
N ARG A 471 19.63 -21.28 -16.36
CA ARG A 471 20.95 -20.68 -16.62
C ARG A 471 21.72 -21.50 -17.63
N GLU A 472 21.73 -22.82 -17.48
CA GLU A 472 22.37 -23.76 -18.41
C GLU A 472 21.76 -23.64 -19.81
N GLU A 473 20.43 -23.54 -19.93
CA GLU A 473 19.74 -23.33 -21.22
C GLU A 473 20.11 -21.99 -21.87
N ARG A 474 20.15 -20.90 -21.10
CA ARG A 474 20.57 -19.57 -21.60
C ARG A 474 22.04 -19.51 -21.99
N GLU A 475 22.88 -20.28 -21.31
CA GLU A 475 24.30 -20.40 -21.66
C GLU A 475 24.48 -21.25 -22.93
N ALA A 476 23.79 -22.38 -23.03
CA ALA A 476 23.74 -23.22 -24.23
C ALA A 476 23.17 -22.47 -25.45
N GLU A 477 22.16 -21.62 -25.26
CA GLU A 477 21.59 -20.80 -26.33
C GLU A 477 22.57 -19.70 -26.77
N ARG A 478 23.26 -19.03 -25.83
CA ARG A 478 24.34 -18.08 -26.16
C ARG A 478 25.49 -18.76 -26.88
N GLU A 479 25.85 -19.97 -26.49
CA GLU A 479 26.89 -20.75 -27.13
C GLU A 479 26.49 -21.15 -28.56
N ARG A 480 25.24 -21.62 -28.77
CA ARG A 480 24.69 -21.88 -30.11
C ARG A 480 24.68 -20.63 -31.00
N LEU A 481 24.27 -19.47 -30.46
CA LEU A 481 24.26 -18.22 -31.20
C LEU A 481 25.69 -17.75 -31.55
N GLY A 482 26.61 -17.90 -30.60
CA GLY A 482 28.04 -17.61 -30.79
C GLY A 482 28.68 -18.51 -31.85
N GLN A 483 28.35 -19.80 -31.86
CA GLN A 483 28.79 -20.76 -32.87
C GLN A 483 28.28 -20.35 -34.25
N LYS A 484 26.99 -20.05 -34.37
CA LYS A 484 26.36 -19.62 -35.63
C LYS A 484 26.99 -18.34 -36.19
N LEU A 485 27.35 -17.38 -35.34
CA LEU A 485 28.06 -16.16 -35.72
C LEU A 485 29.50 -16.44 -36.21
N ARG A 486 30.21 -17.38 -35.58
CA ARG A 486 31.55 -17.81 -36.02
C ARG A 486 31.50 -18.50 -37.38
N ASP A 487 30.52 -19.37 -37.59
CA ASP A 487 30.32 -20.08 -38.86
C ASP A 487 29.96 -19.10 -39.99
N GLN A 488 29.10 -18.11 -39.71
CA GLN A 488 28.80 -17.03 -40.66
C GLN A 488 30.03 -16.18 -41.00
N ALA A 489 30.86 -15.86 -39.99
CA ALA A 489 32.10 -15.11 -40.21
C ALA A 489 33.12 -15.91 -41.03
N ALA A 490 33.23 -17.23 -40.80
CA ALA A 490 34.07 -18.11 -41.59
C ALA A 490 33.61 -18.19 -43.05
N ALA A 491 32.31 -18.38 -43.29
CA ALA A 491 31.73 -18.41 -44.62
C ALA A 491 31.93 -17.08 -45.39
N ASN A 492 31.83 -15.94 -44.71
CA ASN A 492 32.11 -14.64 -45.32
C ASN A 492 33.59 -14.48 -45.67
N ARG A 493 34.52 -14.94 -44.82
CA ARG A 493 35.96 -14.92 -45.13
C ARG A 493 36.30 -15.79 -46.34
N GLU A 494 35.67 -16.95 -46.48
CA GLU A 494 35.86 -17.80 -47.66
C GLU A 494 35.36 -17.14 -48.94
N ARG A 495 34.20 -16.47 -48.89
CA ARG A 495 33.67 -15.70 -50.04
C ARG A 495 34.59 -14.55 -50.43
N ASP A 496 35.12 -13.81 -49.46
CA ASP A 496 36.05 -12.71 -49.70
C ASP A 496 37.37 -13.20 -50.31
N GLN A 497 37.90 -14.34 -49.83
CA GLN A 497 39.09 -14.97 -50.43
C GLN A 497 38.84 -15.44 -51.86
N HIS A 498 37.66 -15.99 -52.14
CA HIS A 498 37.30 -16.42 -53.49
C HIS A 498 37.15 -15.23 -54.45
N ALA A 499 36.60 -14.11 -53.99
CA ALA A 499 36.52 -12.87 -54.77
C ALA A 499 37.91 -12.32 -55.09
N ARG A 500 38.81 -12.24 -54.09
CA ARG A 500 40.19 -11.77 -54.30
C ARG A 500 40.97 -12.61 -55.31
N ARG A 501 40.83 -13.94 -55.26
CA ARG A 501 41.47 -14.83 -56.25
C ARG A 501 40.95 -14.60 -57.66
N LYS A 502 39.67 -14.24 -57.81
CA LYS A 502 39.08 -13.94 -59.11
C LYS A 502 39.60 -12.61 -59.66
N ASP A 503 39.69 -11.59 -58.81
CA ASP A 503 40.22 -10.28 -59.16
C ASP A 503 41.72 -10.35 -59.53
N GLU A 504 42.52 -11.13 -58.79
CA GLU A 504 43.95 -11.37 -59.10
C GLU A 504 44.14 -12.09 -60.44
N ALA A 505 43.28 -13.08 -60.75
CA ALA A 505 43.33 -13.79 -62.03
C ALA A 505 42.96 -12.87 -63.21
N GLU A 506 42.00 -11.96 -63.01
CA GLU A 506 41.61 -10.97 -64.03
C GLU A 506 42.72 -9.94 -64.25
N LEU A 507 43.36 -9.47 -63.18
CA LEU A 507 44.50 -8.56 -63.26
C LEU A 507 45.68 -9.19 -63.99
N MET A 508 46.05 -10.44 -63.67
CA MET A 508 47.10 -11.17 -64.39
C MET A 508 46.80 -11.33 -65.88
N ARG A 509 45.54 -11.60 -66.24
CA ARG A 509 45.13 -11.69 -67.64
C ARG A 509 45.32 -10.35 -68.38
N LEU A 510 44.97 -9.24 -67.74
CA LEU A 510 45.17 -7.90 -68.30
C LEU A 510 46.67 -7.57 -68.46
N THR A 511 47.49 -7.93 -67.47
CA THR A 511 48.96 -7.69 -67.55
C THR A 511 49.62 -8.53 -68.64
N ALA A 512 49.15 -9.76 -68.87
CA ALA A 512 49.65 -10.63 -69.93
C ALA A 512 49.32 -10.07 -71.33
N LEU A 513 48.10 -9.52 -71.52
CA LEU A 513 47.71 -8.84 -72.76
C LEU A 513 48.56 -7.60 -73.02
N GLU A 514 48.86 -6.82 -71.99
CA GLU A 514 49.70 -5.62 -72.10
C GLU A 514 51.15 -5.97 -72.42
N ARG A 515 51.69 -7.04 -71.82
CA ARG A 515 53.01 -7.57 -72.15
C ARG A 515 53.11 -8.06 -73.59
N GLN A 516 52.07 -8.72 -74.10
CA GLN A 516 52.02 -9.15 -75.50
C GLN A 516 52.04 -7.95 -76.46
N ARG A 517 51.34 -6.87 -76.11
CA ARG A 517 51.37 -5.62 -76.89
C ARG A 517 52.76 -4.98 -76.89
N MET A 518 53.42 -4.93 -75.73
CA MET A 518 54.78 -4.42 -75.60
C MET A 518 55.80 -5.27 -76.37
N GLU A 519 55.63 -6.58 -76.43
CA GLU A 519 56.49 -7.48 -77.22
C GLU A 519 56.32 -7.26 -78.73
N GLN A 520 55.09 -7.02 -79.19
CA GLN A 520 54.84 -6.64 -80.59
C GLN A 520 55.49 -5.30 -80.96
N GLU A 521 55.41 -4.32 -80.06
CA GLU A 521 56.04 -3.01 -80.24
C GLU A 521 57.57 -3.11 -80.21
N LYS A 522 58.13 -3.97 -79.34
CA LYS A 522 59.56 -4.27 -79.30
C LYS A 522 60.04 -4.94 -80.59
N ALA A 523 59.30 -5.91 -81.13
CA ALA A 523 59.67 -6.58 -82.38
C ALA A 523 59.72 -5.60 -83.57
N LEU A 524 58.75 -4.67 -83.65
CA LEU A 524 58.75 -3.60 -84.65
C LEU A 524 59.97 -2.67 -84.52
N LEU A 525 60.36 -2.33 -83.29
CA LEU A 525 61.55 -1.51 -83.03
C LEU A 525 62.86 -2.28 -83.30
N GLU A 526 62.91 -3.59 -83.03
CA GLU A 526 64.06 -4.44 -83.34
C GLU A 526 64.28 -4.56 -84.86
N ASP A 527 63.23 -4.68 -85.66
CA ASP A 527 63.31 -4.62 -87.13
C ASP A 527 63.86 -3.28 -87.62
N GLN A 528 63.39 -2.15 -87.05
CA GLN A 528 63.93 -0.83 -87.37
C GLN A 528 65.42 -0.68 -87.01
N VAL A 529 65.84 -1.25 -85.89
CA VAL A 529 67.26 -1.25 -85.47
C VAL A 529 68.11 -2.15 -86.37
N MET A 530 67.59 -3.29 -86.85
CA MET A 530 68.28 -4.14 -87.81
C MET A 530 68.46 -3.46 -89.17
N GLU A 531 67.45 -2.74 -89.64
CA GLU A 531 67.54 -1.94 -90.88
C GLU A 531 68.65 -0.88 -90.79
N GLU A 532 68.74 -0.19 -89.64
CA GLU A 532 69.79 0.79 -89.36
C GLU A 532 71.17 0.16 -89.16
N ARG A 533 71.27 -1.04 -88.56
CA ARG A 533 72.53 -1.79 -88.48
C ARG A 533 73.03 -2.22 -89.85
N ARG A 534 72.15 -2.65 -90.75
CA ARG A 534 72.54 -3.04 -92.12
C ARG A 534 73.12 -1.86 -92.89
N LYS A 535 72.52 -0.67 -92.75
CA LYS A 535 73.09 0.57 -93.33
C LYS A 535 74.45 0.92 -92.74
N ARG A 536 74.65 0.72 -91.43
CA ARG A 536 75.95 0.93 -90.78
C ARG A 536 77.01 -0.06 -91.24
N GLU A 537 76.70 -1.34 -91.37
CA GLU A 537 77.65 -2.35 -91.87
C GLU A 537 78.06 -2.07 -93.33
N GLU A 538 77.15 -1.60 -94.18
CA GLU A 538 77.47 -1.17 -95.53
C GLU A 538 78.42 0.05 -95.54
N ALA A 539 78.23 0.98 -94.60
CA ALA A 539 79.15 2.11 -94.42
C ALA A 539 80.50 1.66 -93.84
N GLU A 540 80.51 0.73 -92.89
CA GLU A 540 81.72 0.22 -92.23
C GLU A 540 82.59 -0.63 -93.16
N ARG A 541 82.01 -1.37 -94.11
CA ARG A 541 82.78 -2.01 -95.19
C ARG A 541 83.53 -1.00 -96.05
N ARG A 542 82.88 0.11 -96.43
CA ARG A 542 83.54 1.17 -97.20
C ARG A 542 84.70 1.79 -96.43
N PHE A 543 84.54 1.98 -95.11
CA PHE A 543 85.61 2.49 -94.26
C PHE A 543 86.73 1.46 -94.00
N ASN A 544 86.42 0.16 -93.90
CA ASN A 544 87.43 -0.89 -93.69
C ASN A 544 88.30 -1.13 -94.92
N GLU A 545 87.77 -1.01 -96.14
CA GLU A 545 88.57 -1.03 -97.38
C GLU A 545 89.61 0.10 -97.38
N GLU A 546 89.29 1.24 -96.77
CA GLU A 546 90.19 2.40 -96.63
C GLU A 546 91.23 2.19 -95.52
N ILE A 547 90.87 1.54 -94.41
CA ILE A 547 91.79 1.18 -93.31
C ILE A 547 92.76 0.06 -93.72
N GLU A 548 92.36 -0.91 -94.54
CA GLU A 548 93.21 -2.03 -94.94
C GLU A 548 94.35 -1.57 -95.87
N LYS A 549 94.09 -0.53 -96.66
CA LYS A 549 95.11 0.23 -97.40
C LYS A 549 96.16 0.86 -96.47
N LEU A 550 95.70 1.48 -95.38
CA LEU A 550 96.56 2.14 -94.38
C LEU A 550 97.29 1.14 -93.46
N ARG A 551 96.73 -0.06 -93.22
CA ARG A 551 97.37 -1.13 -92.43
C ARG A 551 98.52 -1.83 -93.16
N GLN A 552 98.46 -1.96 -94.49
CA GLN A 552 99.58 -2.47 -95.27
C GLN A 552 100.80 -1.53 -95.17
N GLU A 553 100.57 -0.21 -95.08
CA GLU A 553 101.64 0.78 -94.91
C GLU A 553 102.27 0.77 -93.50
N MET A 554 101.49 0.46 -92.45
CA MET A 554 102.00 0.43 -91.07
C MET A 554 102.72 -0.86 -90.66
N ALA A 555 102.58 -1.97 -91.40
CA ALA A 555 103.21 -3.25 -91.04
C ALA A 555 104.73 -3.29 -91.31
N LEU A 556 105.28 -2.35 -92.08
CA LEU A 556 106.70 -2.29 -92.43
C LEU A 556 107.62 -1.76 -91.33
N MET A 557 107.11 -1.26 -90.20
CA MET A 557 107.90 -0.27 -89.45
C MET A 557 107.89 -0.28 -87.91
N GLN A 558 107.46 -1.33 -87.19
CA GLN A 558 107.57 -1.29 -85.72
C GLN A 558 108.06 -2.59 -85.06
N LEU A 559 109.38 -2.71 -85.04
CA LEU A 559 110.16 -3.57 -84.14
C LEU A 559 111.02 -2.64 -83.27
N ARG A 560 110.45 -2.05 -82.20
CA ARG A 560 111.18 -1.68 -80.96
C ARG A 560 110.35 -0.89 -79.96
N GLN A 561 110.38 -1.46 -78.75
CA GLN A 561 110.54 -0.82 -77.45
C GLN A 561 109.33 -0.23 -76.68
N PRO A 562 109.43 -0.29 -75.33
CA PRO A 562 108.32 -0.14 -74.39
C PRO A 562 108.34 1.22 -73.66
N SER A 563 107.26 1.60 -72.98
CA SER A 563 107.29 2.24 -71.65
C SER A 563 105.93 2.82 -71.19
N ARG A 564 105.56 2.46 -69.95
CA ARG A 564 105.03 3.27 -68.83
C ARG A 564 103.79 4.22 -68.96
N PRO A 565 103.09 4.48 -67.83
CA PRO A 565 101.68 4.94 -67.71
C PRO A 565 101.58 6.49 -67.64
N PRO A 566 100.40 7.17 -67.58
CA PRO A 566 99.63 7.39 -66.32
C PRO A 566 98.09 7.73 -66.51
N SER A 567 97.23 7.78 -65.49
CA SER A 567 96.67 8.98 -64.77
C SER A 567 95.41 9.72 -65.31
N VAL A 568 94.33 9.67 -64.51
CA VAL A 568 93.46 10.76 -63.93
C VAL A 568 92.53 11.66 -64.81
N TYR A 569 91.39 12.05 -64.18
CA TYR A 569 90.42 13.17 -64.37
C TYR A 569 89.06 12.80 -65.04
N SER A 570 87.86 13.34 -64.72
CA SER A 570 87.34 14.48 -63.91
C SER A 570 85.79 14.31 -63.75
N ILE A 571 85.12 14.47 -62.59
CA ILE A 571 84.45 15.65 -61.93
C ILE A 571 83.11 16.17 -62.51
N SER A 572 82.07 16.13 -61.64
CA SER A 572 80.88 17.01 -61.46
C SER A 572 79.82 17.09 -62.57
N SER A 573 78.57 17.55 -62.44
CA SER A 573 77.63 18.13 -61.43
C SER A 573 76.30 18.32 -62.22
N TYR A 574 75.08 18.49 -61.71
CA TYR A 574 74.54 19.61 -60.92
C TYR A 574 73.06 19.32 -60.59
N ILE A 575 72.64 19.90 -59.46
CA ILE A 575 71.28 19.97 -58.91
C ILE A 575 70.46 21.06 -59.63
N SER A 576 69.13 20.92 -59.76
CA SER A 576 68.20 22.07 -59.59
C SER A 576 66.76 21.63 -59.30
N ARG A 577 66.23 22.20 -58.21
CA ARG A 577 64.81 22.26 -57.80
C ARG A 577 64.05 23.29 -58.65
N ILE A 578 62.70 23.29 -58.62
CA ILE A 578 61.82 24.46 -58.31
C ILE A 578 60.31 24.23 -58.67
N LEU A 579 59.45 24.44 -57.65
CA LEU A 579 58.08 25.05 -57.57
C LEU A 579 56.79 24.44 -58.22
N VAL A 580 55.87 23.96 -57.35
CA VAL A 580 54.47 24.38 -57.01
C VAL A 580 53.64 25.16 -58.08
N PRO A 581 52.34 24.82 -58.41
CA PRO A 581 51.12 25.21 -57.64
C PRO A 581 49.84 24.28 -57.71
N PRO A 582 48.71 24.58 -57.00
CA PRO A 582 47.50 23.74 -56.81
C PRO A 582 46.30 24.17 -57.72
N PRO A 583 44.98 23.91 -57.43
CA PRO A 583 44.13 22.71 -57.22
C PRO A 583 43.16 22.47 -58.45
N PRO A 584 42.01 21.71 -58.45
CA PRO A 584 40.75 22.03 -57.72
C PRO A 584 39.89 20.81 -57.25
N THR A 585 38.83 21.12 -56.48
CA THR A 585 37.79 20.24 -55.91
C THR A 585 36.66 19.91 -56.90
N ALA A 586 36.04 18.72 -56.82
CA ALA A 586 34.56 18.52 -56.75
C ALA A 586 34.11 17.03 -56.70
N ALA A 587 33.40 16.71 -55.60
CA ALA A 587 32.12 15.99 -55.49
C ALA A 587 31.94 14.47 -55.81
N SER A 588 31.25 13.85 -54.83
CA SER A 588 30.25 12.77 -54.91
C SER A 588 30.70 11.32 -54.72
N ARG A 589 30.45 10.79 -53.51
CA ARG A 589 29.52 9.67 -53.30
C ARG A 589 29.08 9.57 -51.84
N LEU A 590 27.77 9.66 -51.67
CA LEU A 590 27.00 9.48 -50.44
C LEU A 590 27.22 8.07 -49.86
N THR A 591 27.60 7.99 -48.59
CA THR A 591 27.46 6.77 -47.79
C THR A 591 26.24 6.93 -46.88
N MET A 592 25.15 6.26 -47.25
CA MET A 592 23.97 6.11 -46.40
C MET A 592 24.32 5.25 -45.18
N ALA A 593 23.96 5.73 -44.00
CA ALA A 593 23.93 4.92 -42.78
C ALA A 593 22.90 3.78 -42.92
N PRO A 594 23.12 2.61 -42.29
CA PRO A 594 22.16 1.51 -42.30
C PRO A 594 20.90 1.87 -41.48
N PRO A 595 19.71 1.41 -41.87
CA PRO A 595 18.49 1.69 -41.12
C PRO A 595 18.47 0.93 -39.79
N PRO A 596 17.82 1.46 -38.74
CA PRO A 596 17.64 0.75 -37.48
C PRO A 596 16.70 -0.46 -37.68
N PRO A 597 16.84 -1.53 -36.88
CA PRO A 597 15.98 -2.70 -36.98
C PRO A 597 14.54 -2.33 -36.62
N VAL A 598 13.60 -2.82 -37.44
CA VAL A 598 12.16 -2.67 -37.27
C VAL A 598 11.74 -3.31 -35.95
N SER A 599 11.42 -2.48 -34.96
CA SER A 599 10.72 -2.90 -33.75
C SER A 599 9.35 -3.47 -34.14
N ALA A 600 9.07 -4.69 -33.70
CA ALA A 600 7.76 -5.31 -33.82
C ALA A 600 6.67 -4.36 -33.31
N GLN A 601 5.63 -4.15 -34.13
CA GLN A 601 4.41 -3.47 -33.71
C GLN A 601 3.77 -4.27 -32.56
N ARG A 602 4.06 -3.85 -31.32
CA ARG A 602 3.16 -4.13 -30.20
C ARG A 602 1.95 -3.23 -30.39
N THR A 603 0.78 -3.85 -30.44
CA THR A 603 -0.49 -3.17 -30.22
C THR A 603 -0.39 -2.31 -28.95
N PRO A 604 -0.71 -1.00 -29.01
CA PRO A 604 -0.72 -0.19 -27.82
C PRO A 604 -1.93 -0.61 -26.98
N THR A 605 -1.67 -1.33 -25.89
CA THR A 605 -2.52 -1.28 -24.70
C THR A 605 -2.72 0.21 -24.37
N PRO A 606 -3.94 0.69 -24.11
CA PRO A 606 -4.19 2.12 -23.93
C PRO A 606 -3.29 2.64 -22.81
N ALA A 607 -2.33 3.49 -23.18
CA ALA A 607 -1.49 4.19 -22.22
C ALA A 607 -2.39 5.16 -21.46
N ALA A 608 -2.45 4.99 -20.14
CA ALA A 608 -3.07 5.95 -19.25
C ALA A 608 -2.55 7.35 -19.60
N THR A 609 -3.45 8.30 -19.75
CA THR A 609 -3.09 9.67 -20.10
C THR A 609 -2.18 10.27 -19.02
N PRO A 610 -1.28 11.21 -19.36
CA PRO A 610 -0.44 11.89 -18.37
C PRO A 610 -1.24 12.46 -17.19
N THR A 611 -2.49 12.85 -17.43
CA THR A 611 -3.45 13.31 -16.42
C THR A 611 -3.90 12.20 -15.48
N GLU A 612 -4.13 10.98 -15.98
CA GLU A 612 -4.46 9.81 -15.15
C GLU A 612 -3.26 9.37 -14.31
N LEU A 613 -2.06 9.36 -14.89
CA LEU A 613 -0.82 9.08 -14.15
C LEU A 613 -0.55 10.14 -13.06
N PHE A 614 -0.82 11.41 -13.35
CA PHE A 614 -0.71 12.50 -12.38
C PHE A 614 -1.74 12.35 -11.25
N ASN A 615 -2.99 12.05 -11.57
CA ASN A 615 -4.05 11.84 -10.58
C ASN A 615 -3.79 10.62 -9.70
N GLU A 616 -3.24 9.54 -10.26
CA GLU A 616 -2.87 8.34 -9.52
C GLU A 616 -1.67 8.61 -8.59
N ALA A 617 -0.66 9.35 -9.07
CA ALA A 617 0.45 9.80 -8.26
C ALA A 617 0.00 10.73 -7.12
N MET A 618 -1.01 11.58 -7.36
CA MET A 618 -1.53 12.50 -6.37
C MET A 618 -2.41 11.82 -5.33
N LYS A 619 -3.22 10.83 -5.72
CA LYS A 619 -3.91 9.94 -4.77
C LYS A 619 -2.91 9.19 -3.89
N CYS A 620 -1.84 8.66 -4.48
CA CYS A 620 -0.78 7.96 -3.75
C CYS A 620 -0.04 8.89 -2.77
N LEU A 621 0.25 10.12 -3.19
CA LEU A 621 0.85 11.14 -2.32
C LEU A 621 -0.06 11.49 -1.15
N ILE A 622 -1.36 11.72 -1.40
CA ILE A 622 -2.34 12.03 -0.36
C ILE A 622 -2.52 10.85 0.60
N GLN A 623 -2.57 9.61 0.08
CA GLN A 623 -2.61 8.41 0.90
C GLN A 623 -1.35 8.24 1.77
N LYS A 624 -0.17 8.61 1.26
CA LYS A 624 1.08 8.60 2.03
C LYS A 624 1.14 9.71 3.05
N VAL A 625 0.73 10.92 2.72
CA VAL A 625 0.61 12.01 3.69
C VAL A 625 -0.34 11.59 4.80
N ALA A 626 -1.48 10.95 4.48
CA ALA A 626 -2.40 10.42 5.47
C ALA A 626 -1.81 9.27 6.31
N LYS A 627 -1.09 8.31 5.71
CA LYS A 627 -0.45 7.19 6.44
C LYS A 627 0.72 7.66 7.33
N THR A 628 1.57 8.54 6.82
CA THR A 628 2.69 9.12 7.59
C THR A 628 2.17 10.08 8.67
N GLN A 629 1.12 10.85 8.38
CA GLN A 629 0.44 11.66 9.37
C GLN A 629 -0.23 10.78 10.44
N ASN A 630 -0.80 9.63 10.09
CA ASN A 630 -1.31 8.65 11.05
C ASN A 630 -0.18 8.00 11.87
N ALA A 631 0.94 7.59 11.26
CA ALA A 631 2.07 7.01 11.98
C ALA A 631 2.73 8.02 12.94
N ILE A 632 2.91 9.27 12.50
CA ILE A 632 3.45 10.36 13.33
C ILE A 632 2.43 10.84 14.36
N ALA A 633 1.13 10.84 14.04
CA ALA A 633 0.08 11.27 14.95
C ALA A 633 -0.33 10.20 15.96
N HIS A 634 -0.10 8.91 15.71
CA HIS A 634 -0.63 7.84 16.55
C HIS A 634 0.43 6.99 17.27
N ALA A 635 1.72 7.28 17.13
CA ALA A 635 2.83 6.65 17.86
C ALA A 635 2.75 5.11 17.89
N GLU A 636 3.48 4.43 17.00
CA GLU A 636 3.52 2.96 16.99
C GLU A 636 4.61 2.40 17.93
N GLY A 637 4.44 1.14 18.37
CA GLY A 637 5.46 0.39 19.10
C GLY A 637 5.82 0.92 20.51
N ALA A 638 7.12 1.14 20.75
CA ALA A 638 7.65 1.49 22.07
C ALA A 638 7.13 2.84 22.60
N ASP A 639 6.78 3.78 21.72
CA ASP A 639 6.21 5.07 22.08
C ASP A 639 4.76 4.95 22.55
N LYS A 640 3.95 4.07 21.93
CA LYS A 640 2.63 3.70 22.44
C LYS A 640 2.72 3.10 23.83
N ALA A 641 3.61 2.12 24.02
CA ALA A 641 3.81 1.45 25.30
C ALA A 641 4.32 2.40 26.39
N ASN A 642 5.26 3.31 26.04
CA ASN A 642 5.72 4.36 26.94
C ASN A 642 4.62 5.36 27.27
N LEU A 643 3.80 5.74 26.29
CA LEU A 643 2.66 6.61 26.52
C LEU A 643 1.59 5.92 27.37
N ASP A 644 1.29 4.65 27.13
CA ASP A 644 0.38 3.84 27.95
C ASP A 644 0.87 3.78 29.40
N LYS A 645 2.17 3.52 29.61
CA LYS A 645 2.80 3.49 30.93
C LYS A 645 2.80 4.87 31.62
N LYS A 646 3.11 5.93 30.87
CA LYS A 646 3.06 7.32 31.37
C LYS A 646 1.62 7.71 31.72
N THR A 647 0.68 7.38 30.84
CA THR A 647 -0.76 7.57 31.05
C THR A 647 -1.19 6.90 32.34
N GLU A 648 -0.83 5.63 32.52
CA GLU A 648 -1.15 4.89 33.74
C GLU A 648 -0.54 5.56 34.98
N GLY A 649 0.73 5.97 34.92
CA GLY A 649 1.37 6.72 36.02
C GLY A 649 0.66 8.03 36.35
N PHE A 650 0.32 8.83 35.34
CA PHE A 650 -0.38 10.11 35.52
C PHE A 650 -1.79 9.93 36.07
N LEU A 651 -2.55 8.95 35.57
CA LEU A 651 -3.91 8.69 36.04
C LEU A 651 -3.91 8.23 37.49
N HIS A 652 -3.00 7.32 37.88
CA HIS A 652 -2.86 6.90 39.28
C HIS A 652 -2.49 8.07 40.19
N GLN A 653 -1.68 8.99 39.71
CA GLN A 653 -1.30 10.17 40.47
C GLN A 653 -2.47 11.15 40.60
N ASN A 654 -3.19 11.43 39.51
CA ASN A 654 -4.34 12.31 39.52
C ASN A 654 -5.46 11.80 40.43
N ILE A 655 -5.74 10.48 40.42
CA ILE A 655 -6.71 9.86 41.34
C ILE A 655 -6.29 10.05 42.80
N ARG A 656 -5.00 9.93 43.12
CA ARG A 656 -4.48 10.18 44.47
C ARG A 656 -4.66 11.64 44.87
N ASP A 657 -4.33 12.56 43.97
CA ASP A 657 -4.47 14.00 44.22
C ASP A 657 -5.94 14.38 44.45
N ILE A 658 -6.88 13.87 43.65
CA ILE A 658 -8.31 14.12 43.85
C ILE A 658 -8.78 13.57 45.19
N LYS A 659 -8.41 12.33 45.55
CA LYS A 659 -8.78 11.75 46.85
C LYS A 659 -8.21 12.54 48.02
N GLN A 660 -6.97 13.00 47.90
CA GLN A 660 -6.33 13.82 48.92
C GLN A 660 -7.02 15.18 49.06
N ALA A 661 -7.35 15.83 47.94
CA ALA A 661 -8.04 17.11 47.94
C ALA A 661 -9.47 17.00 48.50
N GLN A 662 -10.16 15.87 48.26
CA GLN A 662 -11.44 15.58 48.90
C GLN A 662 -11.32 15.48 50.43
N ILE A 663 -10.33 14.73 50.92
CA ILE A 663 -10.10 14.60 52.37
C ILE A 663 -9.76 15.96 52.99
N GLU A 664 -8.97 16.79 52.32
CA GLU A 664 -8.56 18.10 52.83
C GLU A 664 -9.72 19.11 52.86
N LEU A 665 -10.61 19.09 51.88
CA LEU A 665 -11.73 20.03 51.79
C LEU A 665 -12.98 19.61 52.56
N PHE A 666 -13.24 18.31 52.66
CA PHE A 666 -14.47 17.77 53.25
C PHE A 666 -14.22 17.04 54.57
N GLY A 667 -12.95 16.89 54.99
CA GLY A 667 -12.56 16.13 56.18
C GLY A 667 -12.78 14.62 56.06
N LYS A 668 -13.35 14.15 54.95
CA LYS A 668 -13.65 12.77 54.65
C LYS A 668 -13.59 12.53 53.14
N LYS A 669 -13.51 11.27 52.75
CA LYS A 669 -13.69 10.89 51.35
C LYS A 669 -15.18 10.96 51.02
N LEU A 670 -15.52 11.63 49.93
CA LEU A 670 -16.91 11.75 49.48
C LEU A 670 -17.44 10.41 48.97
N GLU A 671 -18.71 10.13 49.25
CA GLU A 671 -19.43 9.02 48.66
C GLU A 671 -19.77 9.31 47.18
N PRO A 672 -19.92 8.29 46.32
CA PRO A 672 -20.32 8.47 44.94
C PRO A 672 -21.62 9.28 44.82
N GLY A 673 -21.58 10.40 44.08
CA GLY A 673 -22.70 11.31 43.90
C GLY A 673 -23.00 12.24 45.08
N GLU A 674 -22.23 12.21 46.17
CA GLU A 674 -22.39 13.16 47.29
C GLU A 674 -22.05 14.59 46.85
N PHE A 675 -21.04 14.75 45.99
CA PHE A 675 -20.67 16.04 45.40
C PHE A 675 -21.77 16.59 44.47
N ASP A 676 -22.33 15.72 43.61
CA ASP A 676 -23.33 16.12 42.61
C ASP A 676 -24.71 16.46 43.22
N ARG A 677 -24.93 16.12 44.50
CA ARG A 677 -26.13 16.47 45.26
C ARG A 677 -26.03 17.81 45.98
N MET A 678 -24.85 18.45 45.99
CA MET A 678 -24.67 19.77 46.60
C MET A 678 -25.34 20.85 45.75
N GLU A 679 -25.61 22.02 46.32
CA GLU A 679 -26.15 23.14 45.55
C GLU A 679 -25.12 23.62 44.50
N PRO A 680 -25.54 24.09 43.31
CA PRO A 680 -24.63 24.44 42.22
C PRO A 680 -23.54 25.45 42.59
N GLU A 681 -23.87 26.44 43.42
CA GLU A 681 -22.89 27.43 43.91
C GLU A 681 -21.85 26.80 44.85
N GLU A 682 -22.27 25.86 45.69
CA GLU A 682 -21.39 25.12 46.59
C GLU A 682 -20.52 24.11 45.83
N GLN A 683 -21.08 23.42 44.83
CA GLN A 683 -20.32 22.58 43.91
C GLN A 683 -19.23 23.39 43.21
N GLN A 684 -19.57 24.59 42.72
CA GLN A 684 -18.63 25.48 42.05
C GLN A 684 -17.49 25.90 43.00
N ASP A 685 -17.80 26.42 44.20
CA ASP A 685 -16.80 26.87 45.17
C ASP A 685 -15.88 25.72 45.65
N LYS A 686 -16.46 24.56 45.95
CA LYS A 686 -15.70 23.40 46.43
C LYS A 686 -14.88 22.76 45.32
N SER A 687 -15.41 22.66 44.10
CA SER A 687 -14.65 22.27 42.91
C SER A 687 -13.46 23.21 42.73
N ASP A 688 -13.69 24.51 42.89
CA ASP A 688 -12.68 25.52 42.66
C ASP A 688 -11.51 25.40 43.63
N LYS A 689 -11.80 25.21 44.92
CA LYS A 689 -10.79 24.97 45.95
C LYS A 689 -10.07 23.64 45.76
N MET A 690 -10.78 22.59 45.37
CA MET A 690 -10.18 21.26 45.12
C MET A 690 -9.18 21.34 43.97
N MET A 691 -9.56 22.06 42.91
CA MET A 691 -8.71 22.32 41.76
C MET A 691 -7.49 23.16 42.12
N GLN A 692 -7.62 24.18 42.98
CA GLN A 692 -6.48 24.98 43.44
C GLN A 692 -5.46 24.14 44.24
N LEU A 693 -5.92 23.26 45.13
CA LEU A 693 -5.06 22.35 45.88
C LEU A 693 -4.30 21.39 44.95
N ILE A 694 -5.02 20.77 44.01
CA ILE A 694 -4.43 19.86 43.02
C ILE A 694 -3.42 20.60 42.15
N GLN A 695 -3.74 21.82 41.70
CA GLN A 695 -2.84 22.66 40.90
C GLN A 695 -1.55 22.96 41.68
N ARG A 696 -1.67 23.39 42.95
CA ARG A 696 -0.53 23.66 43.83
C ARG A 696 0.37 22.42 43.98
N TRP A 697 -0.18 21.25 44.29
CA TRP A 697 0.63 20.02 44.43
C TRP A 697 1.29 19.59 43.12
N ARG A 698 0.66 19.88 41.97
CA ARG A 698 1.26 19.61 40.66
C ARG A 698 2.40 20.58 40.35
N GLU A 699 2.25 21.86 40.70
CA GLU A 699 3.31 22.85 40.56
C GLU A 699 4.50 22.55 41.47
N GLU A 700 4.25 22.16 42.72
CA GLU A 700 5.28 21.74 43.67
C GLU A 700 6.06 20.51 43.19
N ARG A 701 5.38 19.52 42.58
CA ARG A 701 6.05 18.35 41.98
C ARG A 701 6.84 18.73 40.73
N ARG A 702 6.29 19.56 39.83
CA ARG A 702 7.02 20.07 38.67
C ARG A 702 8.26 20.86 39.08
N ALA A 703 8.15 21.69 40.11
CA ALA A 703 9.29 22.43 40.66
C ALA A 703 10.37 21.49 41.21
N LYS A 704 9.98 20.40 41.89
CA LYS A 704 10.93 19.36 42.37
C LYS A 704 11.60 18.58 41.23
N GLU A 705 10.87 18.29 40.15
CA GLU A 705 11.42 17.60 38.98
C GLU A 705 12.36 18.49 38.15
N ILE A 706 12.08 19.78 38.07
CA ILE A 706 12.92 20.77 37.39
C ILE A 706 14.16 21.12 38.23
N GLY A 707 14.03 21.20 39.55
CA GLY A 707 15.15 21.46 40.47
C GLY A 707 16.01 20.23 40.81
N GLY A 708 15.63 19.05 40.33
CA GLY A 708 16.36 17.78 40.51
C GLY A 708 17.15 17.31 39.28
N LYS A 709 17.16 18.11 38.21
CA LYS A 709 18.14 18.05 37.11
C LYS A 709 19.18 19.15 37.32
#